data_AF-A0AA88T590-F1
#
_entry.id   AF-A0AA88T590-F1
#
_cell.length_a   1.000
_cell.length_b   1.000
_cell.length_c   1.000
_cell.angle_alpha   90.00
_cell.angle_beta   90.00
_cell.angle_gamma   90.00
#
_symmetry.space_group_name_H-M   'P 1'
#
loop_
_entity.id
_entity.type
_entity.pdbx_description
1 polymer ?
#
loop_
_entity_poly.entity_id
_entity_poly.type
_entity_poly.pdbx_seq_one_letter_code
_entity_poly.pdbx_strand_id
1 'polypeptide(L)'
;MLHPLIYLSALSLLAGADEYQSATVSSVLNISSCPTTFYGQTYQQIYVNFTSETLSICFNDFYNPQTRGDCVVGPQAKIDSVLLGISTRDSYTENGLMSRVPTIKNRLECYLVLYMYHGTSATVFHMGNFGTQTTLGLGTFIYDSVEFESQVNGSIVDSWNFTYSTFADISRCRYSGQMYKPGTSVVLSSSGSCLNVSCNETAALSIQPITDNSSSTVTTITDSTPTCTVTGPTVMDLKGQVNSVQDRCAYSLMSAPSLPDFLVLGNFQERRRKDVSFLDSVTLRLDGSGVLIHLEQGGRVRLDDTTLNLNSSTQLVHGVELSKDQTGVTAKVSLSNYTTSVFFDGYTAQISLTGPGLLSHISGLCGNSSSSLGEVRLPNYSVSGCEIQYNDTADSTINCTTMTERCNLLKESPFTTCNSLIDPQPYVTACTNTLCKYPAVDGLSCQFLKAYSRVCSLQNNKTVGDWWSKAGCSPLQAFCQNRTCSPHEFCGQRTDGGETRCFCRALFASTYTSTNTLGGPTVCSQNSASLSLVGCLLEDKGIDYSTLHLNDQTCRGRMDEQTHMVTFSFNGSNTCGAVVTTNGSQIIYKNTITNQNSSSDIITRHDQVYVDFSCVQTQPDIKTMSFTIKDSSVIVHVTSGAWSYILTMKAYTDAKRTDAVQPSTEVQLDQRIWVELKTDGLDGSLVAMVTDSCWATSEPCANPADQTVKVEGNGRGTSNYFTFNMFQFTGNSGDIYLHCKLQLCVKQNNSCVPVCNGASRRRRSFRPEDEAAAFITMAWTH
;
A
#
# COMPACT_ATOMS: atom_id res chain seq x y z
N MET A 1 -59.71 12.67 -63.38
CA MET A 1 -60.37 13.99 -63.32
C MET A 1 -61.22 14.02 -62.05
N LEU A 2 -61.03 15.07 -61.24
CA LEU A 2 -61.82 15.53 -60.09
C LEU A 2 -61.82 14.72 -58.77
N HIS A 3 -61.02 15.22 -57.83
CA HIS A 3 -61.47 15.59 -56.47
C HIS A 3 -62.18 16.97 -56.53
N PRO A 4 -62.85 17.54 -55.49
CA PRO A 4 -62.91 17.14 -54.06
C PRO A 4 -64.29 17.36 -53.36
N LEU A 5 -64.28 17.20 -52.02
CA LEU A 5 -65.11 17.87 -50.98
C LEU A 5 -66.44 17.23 -50.54
N ILE A 6 -66.56 17.23 -49.20
CA ILE A 6 -67.72 16.94 -48.34
C ILE A 6 -67.88 15.46 -47.97
N TYR A 7 -67.33 15.07 -46.82
CA TYR A 7 -68.14 14.57 -45.68
C TYR A 7 -67.25 14.51 -44.42
N LEU A 8 -67.10 15.68 -43.80
CA LEU A 8 -66.97 15.82 -42.36
C LEU A 8 -68.40 15.66 -41.81
N SER A 9 -68.74 14.48 -41.28
CA SER A 9 -69.79 14.25 -40.25
C SER A 9 -70.36 12.83 -40.34
N ALA A 10 -69.84 11.91 -39.52
CA ALA A 10 -70.60 10.79 -38.96
C ALA A 10 -69.91 10.32 -37.67
N LEU A 11 -69.72 11.27 -36.76
CA LEU A 11 -69.35 11.03 -35.36
C LEU A 11 -70.61 11.33 -34.55
N SER A 12 -71.34 10.28 -34.20
CA SER A 12 -72.19 10.16 -33.00
C SER A 12 -73.15 9.00 -33.21
N LEU A 13 -72.91 7.91 -32.47
CA LEU A 13 -73.95 7.08 -31.84
C LEU A 13 -73.25 6.02 -30.98
N LEU A 14 -72.79 6.45 -29.80
CA LEU A 14 -72.94 5.79 -28.50
C LEU A 14 -72.24 6.69 -27.46
N ALA A 15 -72.92 6.90 -26.34
CA ALA A 15 -72.61 7.96 -25.37
C ALA A 15 -71.32 7.67 -24.59
N GLY A 16 -70.31 8.51 -24.83
CA GLY A 16 -69.08 8.70 -24.05
C GLY A 16 -68.38 9.91 -24.64
N ALA A 17 -67.94 10.87 -23.82
CA ALA A 17 -67.22 12.03 -24.32
C ALA A 17 -65.78 11.60 -24.67
N ASP A 18 -65.56 11.19 -25.92
CA ASP A 18 -64.24 10.79 -26.40
C ASP A 18 -63.44 12.01 -26.84
N GLU A 19 -62.25 12.20 -26.24
CA GLU A 19 -61.31 13.25 -26.61
C GLU A 19 -60.33 12.71 -27.66
N TYR A 20 -60.14 13.46 -28.75
CA TYR A 20 -59.23 13.07 -29.84
C TYR A 20 -58.17 14.13 -30.11
N GLN A 21 -56.92 13.70 -30.25
CA GLN A 21 -55.78 14.54 -30.65
C GLN A 21 -55.00 13.85 -31.77
N SER A 22 -54.59 14.59 -32.80
CA SER A 22 -53.87 14.03 -33.96
C SER A 22 -52.54 14.74 -34.19
N ALA A 23 -51.51 13.98 -34.58
CA ALA A 23 -50.18 14.48 -34.90
C ALA A 23 -49.63 13.81 -36.17
N THR A 24 -48.92 14.56 -37.02
CA THR A 24 -48.26 14.05 -38.25
C THR A 24 -46.73 14.10 -38.17
N VAL A 25 -46.20 14.60 -37.06
CA VAL A 25 -44.77 14.66 -36.73
C VAL A 25 -44.58 14.30 -35.26
N SER A 26 -43.34 14.06 -34.82
CA SER A 26 -43.02 13.83 -33.39
C SER A 26 -43.61 14.95 -32.54
N SER A 27 -44.45 14.58 -31.56
CA SER A 27 -45.34 15.51 -30.87
C SER A 27 -45.53 15.12 -29.41
N VAL A 28 -45.91 16.10 -28.60
CA VAL A 28 -46.35 15.92 -27.22
C VAL A 28 -47.87 15.88 -27.21
N LEU A 29 -48.44 14.80 -26.70
CA LEU A 29 -49.88 14.57 -26.62
C LEU A 29 -50.33 14.73 -25.17
N ASN A 30 -51.44 15.44 -24.96
CA ASN A 30 -51.97 15.70 -23.63
C ASN A 30 -52.89 14.55 -23.21
N ILE A 31 -52.58 13.92 -22.07
CA ILE A 31 -53.38 12.82 -21.50
C ILE A 31 -53.92 13.19 -20.11
N SER A 32 -54.01 14.47 -19.77
CA SER A 32 -54.51 14.93 -18.47
C SER A 32 -55.96 14.51 -18.16
N SER A 33 -56.78 14.27 -19.18
CA SER A 33 -58.13 13.68 -19.06
C SER A 33 -58.10 12.18 -18.72
N CYS A 34 -56.95 11.52 -18.92
CA CYS A 34 -56.68 10.14 -18.49
C CYS A 34 -55.23 10.00 -17.98
N PRO A 35 -54.91 10.55 -16.78
CA PRO A 35 -53.57 10.48 -16.23
C PRO A 35 -53.14 9.04 -16.09
N THR A 36 -52.03 8.67 -16.70
CA THR A 36 -51.65 7.26 -16.82
C THR A 36 -50.45 6.95 -15.96
N THR A 37 -50.52 5.86 -15.20
CA THR A 37 -49.45 5.41 -14.31
C THR A 37 -48.53 4.43 -15.04
N PHE A 38 -47.30 4.85 -15.33
CA PHE A 38 -46.28 4.01 -15.92
C PHE A 38 -45.28 3.55 -14.83
N TYR A 39 -45.27 2.25 -14.52
CA TYR A 39 -44.42 1.62 -13.50
C TYR A 39 -44.40 2.38 -12.15
N GLY A 40 -45.57 2.85 -11.69
CA GLY A 40 -45.75 3.48 -10.39
C GLY A 40 -45.56 5.00 -10.34
N GLN A 41 -45.37 5.67 -11.48
CA GLN A 41 -45.40 7.12 -11.58
C GLN A 41 -46.47 7.57 -12.57
N THR A 42 -47.25 8.59 -12.20
CA THR A 42 -48.37 9.08 -13.01
C THR A 42 -47.94 10.25 -13.88
N TYR A 43 -48.33 10.21 -15.15
CA TYR A 43 -48.01 11.23 -16.14
C TYR A 43 -49.28 11.78 -16.78
N GLN A 44 -49.20 13.04 -17.22
CA GLN A 44 -50.30 13.76 -17.87
C GLN A 44 -49.98 14.09 -19.33
N GLN A 45 -48.81 13.67 -19.83
CA GLN A 45 -48.37 13.88 -21.19
C GLN A 45 -47.66 12.64 -21.71
N ILE A 46 -47.72 12.44 -23.02
CA ILE A 46 -46.97 11.41 -23.73
C ILE A 46 -46.19 12.06 -24.88
N TYR A 47 -44.92 11.72 -24.99
CA TYR A 47 -44.01 12.15 -26.04
C TYR A 47 -43.90 11.02 -27.06
N VAL A 48 -44.49 11.21 -28.23
CA VAL A 48 -44.45 10.20 -29.29
C VAL A 48 -43.43 10.65 -30.32
N ASN A 49 -42.40 9.83 -30.53
CA ASN A 49 -41.37 10.07 -31.53
C ASN A 49 -41.22 8.84 -32.41
N PHE A 50 -41.36 9.06 -33.71
CA PHE A 50 -41.32 8.02 -34.73
C PHE A 50 -40.39 8.47 -35.86
N THR A 51 -39.23 7.85 -35.91
CA THR A 51 -38.22 8.10 -36.93
C THR A 51 -38.26 6.99 -37.97
N SER A 52 -37.40 7.07 -38.99
CA SER A 52 -37.20 5.98 -39.93
C SER A 52 -36.63 4.71 -39.30
N GLU A 53 -36.16 4.74 -38.04
CA GLU A 53 -35.47 3.59 -37.43
C GLU A 53 -36.12 3.13 -36.11
N THR A 54 -36.77 4.03 -35.37
CA THR A 54 -37.27 3.76 -34.01
C THR A 54 -38.67 4.34 -33.80
N LEU A 55 -39.52 3.57 -33.13
CA LEU A 55 -40.77 4.05 -32.53
C LEU A 55 -40.57 4.15 -31.02
N SER A 56 -40.88 5.30 -30.45
CA SER A 56 -40.81 5.54 -29.01
C SER A 56 -42.02 6.30 -28.50
N ILE A 57 -42.55 5.83 -27.38
CA ILE A 57 -43.65 6.42 -26.63
C ILE A 57 -43.13 6.65 -25.21
N CYS A 58 -42.81 7.90 -24.88
CA CYS A 58 -42.18 8.27 -23.62
C CYS A 58 -43.10 9.12 -22.76
N PHE A 59 -42.88 9.12 -21.44
CA PHE A 59 -43.75 9.78 -20.47
C PHE A 59 -43.11 10.99 -19.78
N ASN A 60 -41.78 11.10 -19.80
CA ASN A 60 -41.03 12.16 -19.12
C ASN A 60 -40.43 13.21 -20.09
N ASP A 61 -39.87 12.79 -21.22
CA ASP A 61 -39.36 13.66 -22.29
C ASP A 61 -39.27 12.86 -23.61
N PHE A 62 -38.88 13.49 -24.71
CA PHE A 62 -38.57 12.80 -25.95
C PHE A 62 -37.47 11.74 -25.77
N TYR A 63 -37.59 10.64 -26.51
CA TYR A 63 -36.65 9.54 -26.42
C TYR A 63 -35.21 9.96 -26.72
N ASN A 64 -34.31 9.62 -25.79
CA ASN A 64 -32.87 9.80 -25.93
C ASN A 64 -32.15 8.47 -25.60
N PRO A 65 -31.37 7.89 -26.53
CA PRO A 65 -30.72 6.59 -26.34
C PRO A 65 -29.68 6.54 -25.21
N GLN A 66 -29.14 7.69 -24.79
CA GLN A 66 -28.11 7.81 -23.75
C GLN A 66 -28.70 7.89 -22.35
N THR A 67 -29.82 8.61 -22.19
CA THR A 67 -30.47 8.80 -20.88
C THR A 67 -31.56 7.77 -20.61
N ARG A 68 -32.16 7.18 -21.67
CA ARG A 68 -33.19 6.12 -21.65
C ARG A 68 -34.27 6.39 -20.59
N GLY A 69 -35.08 7.42 -20.85
CA GLY A 69 -36.18 7.86 -19.99
C GLY A 69 -37.29 6.81 -19.81
N ASP A 70 -38.40 7.24 -19.21
CA ASP A 70 -39.55 6.36 -19.00
C ASP A 70 -40.30 6.19 -20.32
N CYS A 71 -40.02 5.10 -21.03
CA CYS A 71 -40.36 4.93 -22.43
C CYS A 71 -40.75 3.50 -22.79
N VAL A 72 -41.58 3.34 -23.81
CA VAL A 72 -41.76 2.10 -24.56
C VAL A 72 -41.15 2.29 -25.93
N VAL A 73 -40.17 1.44 -26.28
CA VAL A 73 -39.36 1.56 -27.49
C VAL A 73 -39.44 0.28 -28.28
N GLY A 74 -39.61 0.38 -29.60
CA GLY A 74 -39.66 -0.78 -30.48
C GLY A 74 -39.14 -0.46 -31.89
N PRO A 75 -39.02 -1.51 -32.73
CA PRO A 75 -38.46 -1.39 -34.06
C PRO A 75 -39.37 -0.61 -35.00
N GLN A 76 -38.72 0.00 -36.00
CA GLN A 76 -39.24 0.83 -37.09
C GLN A 76 -40.69 0.55 -37.52
N ALA A 77 -41.47 1.63 -37.60
CA ALA A 77 -42.71 1.65 -38.33
C ALA A 77 -42.83 3.02 -39.03
N LYS A 78 -43.00 3.05 -40.36
CA LYS A 78 -43.11 4.30 -41.14
C LYS A 78 -44.47 4.97 -40.86
N ILE A 79 -44.60 5.68 -39.74
CA ILE A 79 -45.86 6.29 -39.29
C ILE A 79 -46.14 7.55 -40.11
N ASP A 80 -47.30 7.61 -40.74
CA ASP A 80 -47.79 8.79 -41.45
C ASP A 80 -48.52 9.76 -40.50
N SER A 81 -49.23 9.23 -39.51
CA SER A 81 -49.91 10.01 -38.48
C SER A 81 -50.21 9.20 -37.23
N VAL A 82 -50.33 9.89 -36.10
CA VAL A 82 -50.74 9.35 -34.81
C VAL A 82 -52.06 10.01 -34.41
N LEU A 83 -53.03 9.21 -33.98
CA LEU A 83 -54.29 9.65 -33.41
C LEU A 83 -54.43 9.09 -32.00
N LEU A 84 -54.45 9.97 -31.01
CA LEU A 84 -54.81 9.67 -29.63
C LEU A 84 -56.32 9.73 -29.49
N GLY A 85 -56.91 8.67 -28.96
CA GLY A 85 -58.26 8.63 -28.43
C GLY A 85 -58.22 8.36 -26.93
N ILE A 86 -58.92 9.18 -26.16
CA ILE A 86 -59.15 8.96 -24.73
C ILE A 86 -60.64 8.72 -24.55
N SER A 87 -61.00 7.57 -23.99
CA SER A 87 -62.37 7.26 -23.62
C SER A 87 -62.53 7.22 -22.11
N THR A 88 -63.66 7.76 -21.66
CA THR A 88 -64.12 7.57 -20.27
C THR A 88 -64.51 6.10 -20.06
N ARG A 89 -64.56 5.67 -18.79
CA ARG A 89 -64.93 4.31 -18.40
C ARG A 89 -66.03 3.67 -19.25
N ASP A 90 -65.68 2.56 -19.91
CA ASP A 90 -66.59 1.68 -20.66
C ASP A 90 -66.58 0.27 -20.07
N SER A 91 -67.76 -0.27 -19.77
CA SER A 91 -67.90 -1.58 -19.11
C SER A 91 -67.49 -2.75 -20.02
N TYR A 92 -67.61 -2.60 -21.34
CA TYR A 92 -67.16 -3.63 -22.27
C TYR A 92 -65.64 -3.73 -22.30
N THR A 93 -64.96 -2.57 -22.39
CA THR A 93 -63.50 -2.45 -22.35
C THR A 93 -62.93 -2.90 -20.99
N GLU A 94 -63.54 -2.50 -19.88
CA GLU A 94 -63.15 -2.93 -18.52
C GLU A 94 -63.17 -4.46 -18.40
N ASN A 95 -64.28 -5.11 -18.75
CA ASN A 95 -64.40 -6.57 -18.71
C ASN A 95 -63.41 -7.26 -19.67
N GLY A 96 -63.22 -6.68 -20.86
CA GLY A 96 -62.26 -7.19 -21.84
C GLY A 96 -60.83 -7.19 -21.31
N LEU A 97 -60.38 -6.09 -20.70
CA LEU A 97 -59.04 -5.95 -20.11
C LEU A 97 -58.85 -6.86 -18.89
N MET A 98 -59.80 -6.89 -17.95
CA MET A 98 -59.70 -7.73 -16.75
C MET A 98 -59.72 -9.23 -17.08
N SER A 99 -60.43 -9.64 -18.14
CA SER A 99 -60.40 -11.04 -18.61
C SER A 99 -59.04 -11.47 -19.17
N ARG A 100 -58.31 -10.56 -19.81
CA ARG A 100 -56.98 -10.82 -20.40
C ARG A 100 -55.84 -10.62 -19.40
N VAL A 101 -56.06 -9.77 -18.39
CA VAL A 101 -55.08 -9.45 -17.35
C VAL A 101 -55.71 -9.68 -15.96
N PRO A 102 -55.78 -10.94 -15.47
CA PRO A 102 -56.50 -11.29 -14.24
C PRO A 102 -55.91 -10.68 -12.96
N THR A 103 -54.71 -10.11 -13.03
CA THR A 103 -54.04 -9.44 -11.90
C THR A 103 -54.61 -8.05 -11.61
N ILE A 104 -55.37 -7.47 -12.54
CA ILE A 104 -56.08 -6.20 -12.34
C ILE A 104 -57.33 -6.44 -11.49
N LYS A 105 -57.43 -5.69 -10.38
CA LYS A 105 -58.50 -5.81 -9.38
C LYS A 105 -59.31 -4.52 -9.25
N ASN A 106 -58.72 -3.37 -9.54
CA ASN A 106 -59.39 -2.08 -9.51
C ASN A 106 -60.36 -1.91 -10.71
N ARG A 107 -61.20 -0.87 -10.66
CA ARG A 107 -62.12 -0.50 -11.75
C ARG A 107 -61.43 0.43 -12.75
N LEU A 108 -61.79 0.29 -14.03
CA LEU A 108 -61.28 1.15 -15.09
C LEU A 108 -61.76 2.60 -14.86
N GLU A 109 -60.83 3.53 -14.77
CA GLU A 109 -61.14 4.96 -14.65
C GLU A 109 -61.26 5.59 -16.04
N CYS A 110 -60.29 5.29 -16.89
CA CYS A 110 -60.22 5.79 -18.26
C CYS A 110 -59.33 4.86 -19.10
N TYR A 111 -59.47 4.98 -20.41
CA TYR A 111 -58.74 4.16 -21.37
C TYR A 111 -58.15 5.03 -22.46
N LEU A 112 -56.88 4.79 -22.74
CA LEU A 112 -56.10 5.50 -23.73
C LEU A 112 -55.75 4.57 -24.88
N VAL A 113 -55.96 5.08 -26.10
CA VAL A 113 -55.58 4.38 -27.33
C VAL A 113 -54.82 5.32 -28.26
N LEU A 114 -53.65 4.89 -28.71
CA LEU A 114 -52.87 5.56 -29.73
C LEU A 114 -52.92 4.72 -31.02
N TYR A 115 -53.57 5.25 -32.04
CA TYR A 115 -53.57 4.69 -33.39
C TYR A 115 -52.43 5.31 -34.18
N MET A 116 -51.48 4.49 -34.61
CA MET A 116 -50.31 4.90 -35.39
C MET A 116 -50.49 4.36 -36.81
N TYR A 117 -50.84 5.24 -37.75
CA TYR A 117 -51.21 4.87 -39.12
C TYR A 117 -49.99 4.72 -40.03
N HIS A 118 -50.03 3.68 -40.87
CA HIS A 118 -49.03 3.30 -41.86
C HIS A 118 -49.74 2.97 -43.18
N GLY A 119 -50.00 3.98 -44.02
CA GLY A 119 -50.88 3.83 -45.18
C GLY A 119 -52.30 3.45 -44.78
N THR A 120 -52.74 2.24 -45.12
CA THR A 120 -54.09 1.71 -44.79
C THR A 120 -54.13 0.85 -43.53
N SER A 121 -52.98 0.59 -42.89
CA SER A 121 -52.86 -0.21 -41.68
C SER A 121 -52.53 0.66 -40.46
N ALA A 122 -52.72 0.15 -39.25
CA ALA A 122 -52.36 0.87 -38.03
C ALA A 122 -51.69 -0.06 -37.00
N THR A 123 -50.72 0.46 -36.26
CA THR A 123 -50.26 -0.12 -34.99
C THR A 123 -51.03 0.57 -33.87
N VAL A 124 -51.54 -0.19 -32.90
CA VAL A 124 -52.39 0.33 -31.85
C VAL A 124 -51.73 0.09 -30.49
N PHE A 125 -51.55 1.17 -29.74
CA PHE A 125 -51.04 1.14 -28.38
C PHE A 125 -52.19 1.43 -27.42
N HIS A 126 -52.33 0.62 -26.39
CA HIS A 126 -53.45 0.61 -25.46
C HIS A 126 -52.92 0.78 -24.03
N MET A 127 -53.53 1.69 -23.28
CA MET A 127 -53.33 1.78 -21.84
C MET A 127 -54.65 1.88 -21.12
N GLY A 128 -54.88 0.96 -20.19
CA GLY A 128 -56.03 1.00 -19.30
C GLY A 128 -55.58 1.50 -17.93
N ASN A 129 -56.11 2.64 -17.50
CA ASN A 129 -55.84 3.17 -16.18
C ASN A 129 -56.92 2.71 -15.20
N PHE A 130 -56.51 1.98 -14.17
CA PHE A 130 -57.36 1.45 -13.10
C PHE A 130 -56.96 2.09 -11.75
N GLY A 131 -56.64 3.38 -11.78
CA GLY A 131 -56.12 4.15 -10.65
C GLY A 131 -54.65 3.82 -10.37
N THR A 132 -54.40 2.96 -9.38
CA THR A 132 -53.04 2.51 -9.04
C THR A 132 -52.53 1.36 -9.90
N GLN A 133 -53.43 0.69 -10.63
CA GLN A 133 -53.07 -0.39 -11.56
C GLN A 133 -53.14 0.09 -13.00
N THR A 134 -52.31 -0.47 -13.88
CA THR A 134 -52.29 -0.08 -15.29
C THR A 134 -52.01 -1.28 -16.17
N THR A 135 -52.83 -1.44 -17.20
CA THR A 135 -52.59 -2.41 -18.27
C THR A 135 -51.93 -1.74 -19.45
N LEU A 136 -50.94 -2.39 -20.04
CA LEU A 136 -50.31 -1.99 -21.29
C LEU A 136 -50.60 -3.03 -22.36
N GLY A 137 -51.06 -2.59 -23.53
CA GLY A 137 -51.23 -3.44 -24.71
C GLY A 137 -50.63 -2.79 -25.93
N LEU A 138 -50.06 -3.61 -26.81
CA LEU A 138 -49.57 -3.19 -28.12
C LEU A 138 -50.07 -4.22 -29.12
N GLY A 139 -50.63 -3.75 -30.23
CA GLY A 139 -51.17 -4.58 -31.29
C GLY A 139 -50.71 -4.06 -32.64
N THR A 140 -50.25 -4.95 -33.51
CA THR A 140 -49.93 -4.63 -34.91
C THR A 140 -50.75 -5.51 -35.83
N PHE A 141 -51.13 -4.95 -36.98
CA PHE A 141 -51.90 -5.63 -38.02
C PHE A 141 -51.00 -6.12 -39.16
N ILE A 142 -49.67 -5.92 -39.06
CA ILE A 142 -48.71 -6.04 -40.16
C ILE A 142 -47.67 -7.16 -39.94
N TYR A 143 -47.36 -7.50 -38.68
CA TYR A 143 -46.28 -8.43 -38.33
C TYR A 143 -46.79 -9.62 -37.48
N ASP A 144 -46.18 -10.79 -37.63
CA ASP A 144 -46.52 -12.00 -36.85
C ASP A 144 -46.21 -11.84 -35.36
N SER A 145 -45.14 -11.10 -35.01
CA SER A 145 -44.78 -10.75 -33.63
C SER A 145 -43.74 -9.61 -33.62
N VAL A 146 -43.89 -8.59 -32.77
CA VAL A 146 -42.91 -7.48 -32.65
C VAL A 146 -42.48 -7.30 -31.20
N GLU A 147 -41.17 -7.21 -31.00
CA GLU A 147 -40.57 -6.99 -29.67
C GLU A 147 -40.52 -5.50 -29.31
N PHE A 148 -41.02 -5.16 -28.12
CA PHE A 148 -40.96 -3.82 -27.55
C PHE A 148 -40.36 -3.87 -26.15
N GLU A 149 -39.51 -2.91 -25.84
CA GLU A 149 -38.87 -2.75 -24.54
C GLU A 149 -39.53 -1.63 -23.74
N SER A 150 -39.88 -1.92 -22.49
CA SER A 150 -40.20 -0.89 -21.49
C SER A 150 -38.92 -0.47 -20.78
N GLN A 151 -38.69 0.84 -20.69
CA GLN A 151 -37.52 1.45 -20.06
C GLN A 151 -37.97 2.38 -18.94
N VAL A 152 -37.29 2.34 -17.79
CA VAL A 152 -37.53 3.22 -16.63
C VAL A 152 -36.18 3.63 -16.03
N ASN A 153 -35.98 4.92 -15.75
CA ASN A 153 -34.74 5.42 -15.11
C ASN A 153 -33.42 4.91 -15.74
N GLY A 154 -33.32 4.84 -17.06
CA GLY A 154 -32.09 4.42 -17.74
C GLY A 154 -31.96 2.91 -18.01
N SER A 155 -32.87 2.08 -17.48
CA SER A 155 -32.78 0.61 -17.51
C SER A 155 -33.98 -0.02 -18.24
N ILE A 156 -33.75 -1.13 -18.96
CA ILE A 156 -34.82 -1.95 -19.53
C ILE A 156 -35.46 -2.75 -18.38
N VAL A 157 -36.77 -2.63 -18.20
CA VAL A 157 -37.50 -3.24 -17.08
C VAL A 157 -38.30 -4.46 -17.47
N ASP A 158 -38.84 -4.47 -18.69
CA ASP A 158 -39.57 -5.60 -19.26
C ASP A 158 -39.38 -5.56 -20.79
N SER A 159 -39.24 -6.73 -21.42
CA SER A 159 -39.32 -6.90 -22.88
C SER A 159 -40.55 -7.73 -23.20
N TRP A 160 -41.30 -7.29 -24.20
CA TRP A 160 -42.61 -7.85 -24.56
C TRP A 160 -42.60 -8.23 -26.02
N ASN A 161 -43.08 -9.43 -26.32
CA ASN A 161 -43.36 -9.82 -27.70
C ASN A 161 -44.87 -9.72 -27.96
N PHE A 162 -45.28 -8.67 -28.68
CA PHE A 162 -46.68 -8.35 -28.88
C PHE A 162 -47.24 -9.00 -30.16
N THR A 163 -48.43 -9.59 -30.03
CA THR A 163 -49.27 -10.09 -31.13
C THR A 163 -50.62 -9.38 -31.10
N TYR A 164 -51.54 -9.66 -32.04
CA TYR A 164 -52.82 -8.97 -32.23
C TYR A 164 -53.72 -8.79 -30.98
N SER A 165 -53.43 -9.43 -29.84
CA SER A 165 -54.28 -9.39 -28.63
C SER A 165 -53.57 -9.45 -27.27
N THR A 166 -52.29 -9.08 -27.20
CA THR A 166 -51.49 -9.18 -25.96
C THR A 166 -51.62 -7.93 -25.08
N PHE A 167 -52.00 -8.15 -23.81
CA PHE A 167 -52.03 -7.14 -22.76
C PHE A 167 -51.20 -7.62 -21.57
N ALA A 168 -50.55 -6.69 -20.90
CA ALA A 168 -49.68 -6.94 -19.76
C ALA A 168 -50.06 -6.06 -18.57
N ASP A 169 -49.83 -6.56 -17.36
CA ASP A 169 -49.91 -5.80 -16.13
C ASP A 169 -48.57 -5.11 -15.83
N ILE A 170 -48.53 -3.78 -16.00
CA ILE A 170 -47.34 -2.97 -15.70
C ILE A 170 -47.44 -2.29 -14.32
N SER A 171 -48.39 -2.70 -13.49
CA SER A 171 -48.61 -2.12 -12.17
C SER A 171 -47.40 -2.35 -11.26
N ARG A 172 -46.83 -1.27 -10.73
CA ARG A 172 -45.74 -1.25 -9.74
C ARG A 172 -45.93 -0.05 -8.82
N CYS A 173 -45.30 -0.07 -7.66
CA CYS A 173 -45.12 1.15 -6.87
C CYS A 173 -43.72 1.71 -7.10
N ARG A 174 -43.58 3.04 -7.17
CA ARG A 174 -42.28 3.70 -7.34
C ARG A 174 -42.01 4.64 -6.17
N TYR A 175 -40.87 4.48 -5.52
CA TYR A 175 -40.45 5.37 -4.44
C TYR A 175 -38.93 5.61 -4.51
N SER A 176 -38.52 6.87 -4.41
CA SER A 176 -37.10 7.29 -4.52
C SER A 176 -36.37 6.72 -5.75
N GLY A 177 -37.07 6.54 -6.87
CA GLY A 177 -36.51 6.00 -8.11
C GLY A 177 -36.44 4.47 -8.21
N GLN A 178 -36.72 3.73 -7.14
CA GLN A 178 -36.83 2.26 -7.15
C GLN A 178 -38.27 1.80 -7.40
N MET A 179 -38.42 0.62 -8.01
CA MET A 179 -39.72 0.01 -8.31
C MET A 179 -39.97 -1.23 -7.45
N TYR A 180 -41.20 -1.37 -6.97
CA TYR A 180 -41.66 -2.45 -6.10
C TYR A 180 -42.82 -3.17 -6.76
N LYS A 181 -42.81 -4.51 -6.73
CA LYS A 181 -43.91 -5.32 -7.26
C LYS A 181 -45.13 -5.25 -6.33
N PRO A 182 -46.36 -5.37 -6.84
CA PRO A 182 -47.55 -5.50 -6.00
C PRO A 182 -47.40 -6.65 -5.00
N GLY A 183 -47.87 -6.44 -3.76
CA GLY A 183 -47.76 -7.40 -2.66
C GLY A 183 -46.43 -7.38 -1.90
N THR A 184 -45.52 -6.44 -2.19
CA THR A 184 -44.21 -6.33 -1.52
C THR A 184 -44.23 -5.30 -0.39
N SER A 185 -43.45 -5.51 0.66
CA SER A 185 -43.21 -4.50 1.70
C SER A 185 -41.72 -4.51 2.05
N VAL A 186 -41.11 -3.32 2.09
CA VAL A 186 -39.67 -3.14 2.27
C VAL A 186 -39.44 -2.02 3.26
N VAL A 187 -38.55 -2.24 4.24
CA VAL A 187 -38.12 -1.19 5.15
C VAL A 187 -36.91 -0.48 4.54
N LEU A 188 -37.03 0.82 4.31
CA LEU A 188 -35.94 1.68 3.86
C LEU A 188 -35.36 2.43 5.06
N SER A 189 -34.05 2.33 5.24
CA SER A 189 -33.30 3.12 6.21
C SER A 189 -32.58 4.26 5.49
N SER A 190 -33.06 5.49 5.64
CA SER A 190 -32.38 6.69 5.17
C SER A 190 -32.23 7.71 6.30
N SER A 191 -31.02 8.23 6.49
CA SER A 191 -30.72 9.39 7.34
C SER A 191 -31.30 9.39 8.77
N GLY A 192 -31.42 8.21 9.40
CA GLY A 192 -31.91 8.08 10.79
C GLY A 192 -33.41 7.88 10.97
N SER A 193 -34.18 7.73 9.88
CA SER A 193 -35.59 7.32 9.92
C SER A 193 -35.80 6.01 9.16
N CYS A 194 -36.46 5.04 9.78
CA CYS A 194 -36.91 3.81 9.12
C CYS A 194 -38.31 4.06 8.54
N LEU A 195 -38.45 3.86 7.23
CA LEU A 195 -39.70 3.97 6.51
C LEU A 195 -40.11 2.57 6.05
N ASN A 196 -41.29 2.11 6.44
CA ASN A 196 -41.89 0.94 5.79
C ASN A 196 -42.55 1.40 4.50
N VAL A 197 -41.99 0.98 3.37
CA VAL A 197 -42.55 1.17 2.04
C VAL A 197 -43.27 -0.10 1.63
N SER A 198 -44.59 -0.06 1.65
CA SER A 198 -45.45 -1.17 1.25
C SER A 198 -46.09 -0.87 -0.10
N CYS A 199 -45.97 -1.80 -1.03
CA CYS A 199 -46.72 -1.83 -2.27
C CYS A 199 -47.78 -2.91 -2.17
N ASN A 200 -49.04 -2.53 -1.99
CA ASN A 200 -50.09 -3.52 -1.80
C ASN A 200 -50.40 -4.31 -3.09
N GLU A 201 -51.29 -5.30 -2.98
CA GLU A 201 -51.75 -6.14 -4.10
C GLU A 201 -52.40 -5.37 -5.27
N THR A 202 -52.84 -4.14 -5.06
CA THR A 202 -53.41 -3.26 -6.10
C THR A 202 -52.43 -2.16 -6.52
N ALA A 203 -51.13 -2.33 -6.25
CA ALA A 203 -50.07 -1.37 -6.56
C ALA A 203 -50.26 0.02 -5.92
N ALA A 204 -51.00 0.10 -4.82
CA ALA A 204 -51.05 1.31 -4.00
C ALA A 204 -49.83 1.37 -3.07
N LEU A 205 -49.10 2.47 -3.16
CA LEU A 205 -47.94 2.77 -2.36
C LEU A 205 -48.36 3.31 -0.98
N SER A 206 -47.90 2.67 0.09
CA SER A 206 -48.01 3.14 1.46
C SER A 206 -46.62 3.34 2.04
N ILE A 207 -46.38 4.51 2.62
CA ILE A 207 -45.12 4.85 3.28
C ILE A 207 -45.45 5.19 4.72
N GLN A 208 -44.94 4.40 5.66
CA GLN A 208 -45.17 4.61 7.08
C GLN A 208 -43.84 4.83 7.82
N PRO A 209 -43.70 5.91 8.60
CA PRO A 209 -42.60 6.03 9.54
C PRO A 209 -42.76 4.96 10.61
N ILE A 210 -41.71 4.15 10.79
CA ILE A 210 -41.65 3.18 11.88
C ILE A 210 -41.37 4.00 13.15
N THR A 211 -42.43 4.26 13.91
CA THR A 211 -42.32 4.80 15.27
C THR A 211 -42.31 3.61 16.22
N ASP A 212 -41.25 3.47 17.01
CA ASP A 212 -41.12 2.43 18.03
C ASP A 212 -42.25 2.57 19.05
N ASN A 213 -43.35 1.84 18.84
CA ASN A 213 -44.27 1.33 19.86
C ASN A 213 -45.45 0.62 19.20
N SER A 214 -45.29 -0.64 18.83
CA SER A 214 -46.30 -1.64 19.14
C SER A 214 -45.79 -3.04 18.87
N SER A 215 -45.96 -3.88 19.88
CA SER A 215 -46.01 -5.32 19.81
C SER A 215 -46.93 -5.74 18.66
N SER A 216 -46.34 -6.12 17.54
CA SER A 216 -46.97 -6.92 16.51
C SER A 216 -45.85 -7.74 15.90
N THR A 217 -46.07 -9.05 15.86
CA THR A 217 -45.20 -10.05 15.25
C THR A 217 -45.00 -9.72 13.77
N VAL A 218 -44.09 -8.79 13.50
CA VAL A 218 -43.48 -8.64 12.20
C VAL A 218 -42.54 -9.82 12.09
N THR A 219 -42.86 -10.76 11.20
CA THR A 219 -41.89 -11.69 10.66
C THR A 219 -40.72 -10.86 10.16
N THR A 220 -39.68 -10.80 10.97
CA THR A 220 -38.38 -10.24 10.64
C THR A 220 -37.89 -10.94 9.39
N ILE A 221 -37.98 -10.27 8.24
CA ILE A 221 -36.96 -10.45 7.22
C ILE A 221 -35.75 -9.66 7.74
N THR A 222 -35.12 -10.22 8.78
CA THR A 222 -33.70 -10.03 9.05
C THR A 222 -32.95 -10.46 7.79
N ASP A 223 -31.92 -9.71 7.39
CA ASP A 223 -30.70 -10.20 6.74
C ASP A 223 -29.98 -9.08 5.96
N SER A 224 -30.00 -7.83 6.45
CA SER A 224 -28.91 -6.91 6.14
C SER A 224 -27.90 -6.92 7.28
N THR A 225 -26.68 -7.38 7.02
CA THR A 225 -25.59 -7.32 8.00
C THR A 225 -24.85 -6.00 7.80
N PRO A 226 -25.07 -4.96 8.62
CA PRO A 226 -24.40 -3.67 8.45
C PRO A 226 -22.90 -3.89 8.59
N THR A 227 -22.14 -3.41 7.61
CA THR A 227 -20.70 -3.70 7.47
C THR A 227 -19.96 -2.42 7.15
N CYS A 228 -19.01 -2.05 8.01
CA CYS A 228 -18.02 -1.02 7.73
C CYS A 228 -16.85 -1.65 6.97
N THR A 229 -16.41 -1.03 5.88
CA THR A 229 -15.30 -1.52 5.06
C THR A 229 -14.16 -0.54 5.08
N VAL A 230 -12.96 -1.00 5.43
CA VAL A 230 -11.72 -0.23 5.34
C VAL A 230 -10.84 -0.88 4.28
N THR A 231 -10.57 -0.18 3.19
CA THR A 231 -9.75 -0.69 2.08
C THR A 231 -8.94 0.45 1.45
N GLY A 232 -7.65 0.20 1.23
CA GLY A 232 -6.72 1.25 0.82
C GLY A 232 -6.67 2.38 1.85
N PRO A 233 -6.73 3.66 1.43
CA PRO A 233 -6.83 4.81 2.34
C PRO A 233 -8.27 5.04 2.84
N THR A 234 -9.24 4.25 2.41
CA THR A 234 -10.66 4.61 2.53
C THR A 234 -11.36 3.82 3.63
N VAL A 235 -12.11 4.53 4.47
CA VAL A 235 -13.08 3.98 5.43
C VAL A 235 -14.48 4.29 4.92
N MET A 236 -15.26 3.24 4.68
CA MET A 236 -16.68 3.28 4.36
C MET A 236 -17.44 2.90 5.63
N ASP A 237 -18.14 3.87 6.23
CA ASP A 237 -18.83 3.66 7.50
C ASP A 237 -20.09 2.77 7.34
N LEU A 238 -20.76 2.46 8.44
CA LEU A 238 -21.97 1.62 8.44
C LEU A 238 -23.15 2.21 7.65
N LYS A 239 -23.10 3.50 7.27
CA LYS A 239 -24.09 4.22 6.47
C LYS A 239 -23.64 4.41 5.01
N GLY A 240 -22.47 3.90 4.63
CA GLY A 240 -21.88 4.05 3.30
C GLY A 240 -21.19 5.39 3.06
N GLN A 241 -20.98 6.22 4.08
CA GLN A 241 -20.21 7.46 3.96
C GLN A 241 -18.72 7.18 3.86
N VAL A 242 -18.04 7.94 3.01
CA VAL A 242 -16.65 7.70 2.63
C VAL A 242 -15.74 8.72 3.29
N ASN A 243 -14.81 8.23 4.12
CA ASN A 243 -13.72 9.01 4.69
C ASN A 243 -12.38 8.50 4.14
N SER A 244 -11.47 9.41 3.79
CA SER A 244 -10.13 9.05 3.30
C SER A 244 -9.07 9.49 4.30
N VAL A 245 -8.29 8.52 4.76
CA VAL A 245 -7.08 8.73 5.57
C VAL A 245 -5.95 9.15 4.63
N GLN A 246 -5.27 10.24 4.96
CA GLN A 246 -4.20 10.83 4.15
C GLN A 246 -2.81 10.72 4.78
N ASP A 247 -2.75 10.39 6.06
CA ASP A 247 -1.52 10.20 6.80
C ASP A 247 -1.35 8.73 7.21
N ARG A 248 -0.34 8.45 8.03
CA ARG A 248 0.07 7.09 8.39
C ARG A 248 -0.22 6.78 9.86
N CYS A 249 -1.11 7.55 10.46
CA CYS A 249 -1.48 7.31 11.85
C CYS A 249 -2.51 6.20 11.96
N ALA A 250 -2.63 5.67 13.16
CA ALA A 250 -3.67 4.76 13.56
C ALA A 250 -4.95 5.56 13.81
N TYR A 251 -6.09 4.97 13.47
CA TYR A 251 -7.40 5.58 13.67
C TYR A 251 -8.33 4.63 14.41
N SER A 252 -9.14 5.19 15.32
CA SER A 252 -10.26 4.50 15.94
C SER A 252 -11.33 4.21 14.89
N LEU A 253 -11.37 2.96 14.40
CA LEU A 253 -12.41 2.49 13.48
C LEU A 253 -13.73 2.31 14.23
N MET A 254 -13.68 1.64 15.38
CA MET A 254 -14.86 1.33 16.16
C MET A 254 -14.53 1.40 17.66
N SER A 255 -15.35 2.09 18.42
CA SER A 255 -15.38 2.03 19.88
C SER A 255 -16.83 1.94 20.37
N ALA A 256 -17.02 1.29 21.52
CA ALA A 256 -18.34 1.10 22.12
C ALA A 256 -18.40 1.85 23.46
N PRO A 257 -19.26 2.87 23.65
CA PRO A 257 -19.37 3.59 24.92
C PRO A 257 -19.77 2.68 26.10
N SER A 258 -20.47 1.58 25.84
CA SER A 258 -20.85 0.57 26.82
C SER A 258 -19.66 -0.26 27.34
N LEU A 259 -18.52 -0.23 26.65
CA LEU A 259 -17.28 -0.94 26.97
C LEU A 259 -16.10 0.01 26.76
N PRO A 260 -15.72 0.79 27.78
CA PRO A 260 -14.76 1.89 27.63
C PRO A 260 -13.39 1.47 27.09
N ASP A 261 -13.02 0.20 27.23
CA ASP A 261 -11.75 -0.35 26.75
C ASP A 261 -11.85 -1.08 25.40
N PHE A 262 -13.06 -1.27 24.85
CA PHE A 262 -13.24 -1.89 23.55
C PHE A 262 -12.93 -0.90 22.42
N LEU A 263 -11.87 -1.20 21.68
CA LEU A 263 -11.37 -0.36 20.60
C LEU A 263 -10.84 -1.21 19.45
N VAL A 264 -11.30 -0.90 18.24
CA VAL A 264 -10.77 -1.45 16.99
C VAL A 264 -10.04 -0.33 16.26
N LEU A 265 -8.76 -0.55 16.00
CA LEU A 265 -7.85 0.39 15.37
C LEU A 265 -7.50 -0.07 13.96
N GLY A 266 -7.48 0.87 13.01
CA GLY A 266 -6.87 0.67 11.70
C GLY A 266 -5.52 1.38 11.66
N ASN A 267 -4.45 0.64 11.41
CA ASN A 267 -3.11 1.19 11.25
C ASN A 267 -2.83 1.41 9.77
N PHE A 268 -2.40 2.61 9.41
CA PHE A 268 -2.14 2.99 8.02
C PHE A 268 -0.65 3.20 7.78
N GLN A 269 -0.15 2.75 6.63
CA GLN A 269 1.24 2.94 6.22
C GLN A 269 1.32 3.22 4.72
N GLU A 270 2.43 3.78 4.26
CA GLU A 270 2.69 3.98 2.84
C GLU A 270 3.12 2.67 2.14
N ARG A 271 2.91 2.62 0.82
CA ARG A 271 3.43 1.57 -0.08
C ARG A 271 4.46 2.16 -1.03
N ARG A 272 4.25 2.15 -2.35
CA ARG A 272 5.18 2.71 -3.36
C ARG A 272 5.20 4.24 -3.45
N ARG A 273 4.20 4.92 -2.88
CA ARG A 273 4.12 6.38 -2.85
C ARG A 273 4.00 6.87 -1.42
N LYS A 274 4.68 7.98 -1.09
CA LYS A 274 4.73 8.55 0.26
C LYS A 274 3.46 9.34 0.62
N ASP A 275 2.74 9.80 -0.41
CA ASP A 275 1.54 10.64 -0.32
C ASP A 275 0.21 9.84 -0.37
N VAL A 276 0.29 8.51 -0.35
CA VAL A 276 -0.87 7.62 -0.30
C VAL A 276 -0.68 6.58 0.80
N SER A 277 -1.60 6.55 1.76
CA SER A 277 -1.61 5.56 2.83
C SER A 277 -2.57 4.40 2.53
N PHE A 278 -2.29 3.27 3.15
CA PHE A 278 -3.05 2.04 3.00
C PHE A 278 -3.24 1.40 4.37
N LEU A 279 -4.42 0.82 4.62
CA LEU A 279 -4.60 -0.06 5.75
C LEU A 279 -3.55 -1.17 5.71
N ASP A 280 -2.79 -1.28 6.79
CA ASP A 280 -1.63 -2.16 6.92
C ASP A 280 -1.87 -3.28 7.94
N SER A 281 -2.58 -2.95 9.02
CA SER A 281 -3.01 -3.90 10.05
C SER A 281 -4.24 -3.40 10.80
N VAL A 282 -4.91 -4.31 11.49
CA VAL A 282 -6.01 -4.00 12.42
C VAL A 282 -5.60 -4.41 13.82
N THR A 283 -5.84 -3.55 14.82
CA THR A 283 -5.55 -3.89 16.22
C THR A 283 -6.82 -3.85 17.04
N LEU A 284 -7.08 -4.91 17.81
CA LEU A 284 -8.21 -4.99 18.73
C LEU A 284 -7.69 -4.85 20.17
N ARG A 285 -8.36 -4.01 20.95
CA ARG A 285 -8.21 -3.88 22.40
C ARG A 285 -9.60 -4.10 23.00
N LEU A 286 -9.69 -4.91 24.06
CA LEU A 286 -11.00 -5.34 24.60
C LEU A 286 -11.21 -4.96 26.05
N ASP A 287 -10.14 -4.90 26.83
CA ASP A 287 -10.19 -4.66 28.27
C ASP A 287 -9.12 -3.66 28.72
N GLY A 288 -9.30 -3.17 29.95
CA GLY A 288 -8.34 -2.32 30.64
C GLY A 288 -7.04 -3.04 31.02
N SER A 289 -6.89 -4.34 30.71
CA SER A 289 -5.65 -5.09 30.93
C SER A 289 -4.51 -4.63 30.02
N GLY A 290 -4.85 -3.95 28.91
CA GLY A 290 -3.89 -3.37 27.98
C GLY A 290 -3.39 -4.32 26.88
N VAL A 291 -3.91 -5.56 26.84
CA VAL A 291 -3.54 -6.57 25.83
C VAL A 291 -4.04 -6.14 24.44
N LEU A 292 -3.16 -6.28 23.43
CA LEU A 292 -3.44 -5.92 22.04
C LEU A 292 -3.41 -7.16 21.14
N ILE A 293 -4.47 -7.35 20.34
CA ILE A 293 -4.52 -8.38 19.29
C ILE A 293 -4.31 -7.70 17.95
N HIS A 294 -3.17 -7.97 17.31
CA HIS A 294 -2.80 -7.43 16.00
C HIS A 294 -3.12 -8.43 14.89
N LEU A 295 -3.92 -8.01 13.91
CA LEU A 295 -4.17 -8.72 12.66
C LEU A 295 -3.29 -8.10 11.56
N GLU A 296 -2.34 -8.85 11.04
CA GLU A 296 -1.28 -8.34 10.15
C GLU A 296 -1.26 -9.03 8.79
N GLN A 297 -0.49 -8.44 7.86
CA GLN A 297 -0.27 -8.98 6.52
C GLN A 297 0.17 -10.45 6.57
N GLY A 298 -0.29 -11.21 5.57
CA GLY A 298 -0.05 -12.65 5.46
C GLY A 298 -0.84 -13.51 6.44
N GLY A 299 -1.86 -12.94 7.09
CA GLY A 299 -2.69 -13.64 8.07
C GLY A 299 -1.91 -14.02 9.32
N ARG A 300 -0.91 -13.21 9.68
CA ARG A 300 -0.21 -13.29 10.97
C ARG A 300 -1.07 -12.62 12.03
N VAL A 301 -1.20 -13.27 13.18
CA VAL A 301 -1.89 -12.70 14.34
C VAL A 301 -0.92 -12.66 15.51
N ARG A 302 -0.79 -11.49 16.14
CA ARG A 302 0.04 -11.31 17.34
C ARG A 302 -0.82 -10.91 18.53
N LEU A 303 -0.55 -11.54 19.67
CA LEU A 303 -1.02 -11.13 20.98
C LEU A 303 0.16 -10.40 21.63
N ASP A 304 0.10 -9.08 21.67
CA ASP A 304 1.24 -8.20 21.93
C ASP A 304 2.43 -8.58 21.02
N ASP A 305 3.54 -9.05 21.58
CA ASP A 305 4.73 -9.48 20.83
C ASP A 305 4.72 -10.97 20.44
N THR A 306 3.73 -11.76 20.88
CA THR A 306 3.70 -13.22 20.68
C THR A 306 2.84 -13.59 19.47
N THR A 307 3.40 -14.33 18.50
CA THR A 307 2.63 -14.80 17.34
C THR A 307 1.75 -16.01 17.68
N LEU A 308 0.47 -15.94 17.30
CA LEU A 308 -0.49 -17.03 17.48
C LEU A 308 -0.57 -17.91 16.23
N ASN A 309 -0.62 -19.22 16.45
CA ASN A 309 -0.82 -20.21 15.38
C ASN A 309 -2.30 -20.55 15.23
N LEU A 310 -2.96 -19.86 14.31
CA LEU A 310 -4.38 -20.06 14.00
C LEU A 310 -4.60 -21.01 12.83
N ASN A 311 -5.72 -21.72 12.85
CA ASN A 311 -6.24 -22.53 11.76
C ASN A 311 -7.73 -22.20 11.55
N SER A 312 -8.42 -22.99 10.73
CA SER A 312 -9.85 -22.78 10.44
C SER A 312 -10.76 -23.05 11.65
N SER A 313 -10.25 -23.70 12.70
CA SER A 313 -11.00 -23.92 13.94
C SER A 313 -10.92 -22.67 14.81
N THR A 314 -12.05 -22.33 15.42
CA THR A 314 -12.14 -21.18 16.32
C THR A 314 -11.32 -21.41 17.59
N GLN A 315 -10.49 -20.43 17.96
CA GLN A 315 -9.73 -20.40 19.20
C GLN A 315 -10.18 -19.20 20.04
N LEU A 316 -10.52 -19.43 21.32
CA LEU A 316 -10.90 -18.35 22.23
C LEU A 316 -9.65 -17.81 22.93
N VAL A 317 -9.32 -16.55 22.68
CA VAL A 317 -8.16 -15.84 23.25
C VAL A 317 -8.63 -14.54 23.86
N HIS A 318 -8.48 -14.37 25.18
CA HIS A 318 -8.92 -13.17 25.91
C HIS A 318 -10.36 -12.71 25.57
N GLY A 319 -11.29 -13.67 25.44
CA GLY A 319 -12.69 -13.37 25.12
C GLY A 319 -12.98 -13.08 23.64
N VAL A 320 -11.98 -13.23 22.75
CA VAL A 320 -12.13 -13.13 21.30
C VAL A 320 -12.05 -14.49 20.65
N GLU A 321 -13.04 -14.80 19.82
CA GLU A 321 -13.02 -15.96 18.96
C GLU A 321 -12.22 -15.65 17.69
N LEU A 322 -11.03 -16.23 17.58
CA LEU A 322 -10.13 -16.07 16.44
C LEU A 322 -10.17 -17.31 15.53
N SER A 323 -10.25 -17.09 14.23
CA SER A 323 -10.15 -18.15 13.21
C SER A 323 -9.43 -17.63 11.97
N LYS A 324 -8.68 -18.51 11.30
CA LYS A 324 -7.96 -18.20 10.05
C LYS A 324 -8.31 -19.23 8.98
N ASP A 325 -8.79 -18.75 7.84
CA ASP A 325 -9.03 -19.59 6.67
C ASP A 325 -8.25 -19.06 5.44
N GLN A 326 -8.51 -19.64 4.27
CA GLN A 326 -7.88 -19.23 3.02
C GLN A 326 -8.24 -17.80 2.56
N THR A 327 -9.27 -17.18 3.14
CA THR A 327 -9.79 -15.86 2.77
C THR A 327 -9.33 -14.75 3.71
N GLY A 328 -8.96 -15.08 4.95
CA GLY A 328 -8.40 -14.12 5.89
C GLY A 328 -8.47 -14.58 7.35
N VAL A 329 -8.26 -13.62 8.25
CA VAL A 329 -8.44 -13.81 9.68
C VAL A 329 -9.77 -13.17 10.10
N THR A 330 -10.53 -13.88 10.93
CA THR A 330 -11.75 -13.34 11.55
C THR A 330 -11.58 -13.33 13.06
N ALA A 331 -11.84 -12.18 13.67
CA ALA A 331 -11.93 -11.98 15.12
C ALA A 331 -13.37 -11.62 15.49
N LYS A 332 -14.03 -12.49 16.26
CA LYS A 332 -15.40 -12.28 16.73
C LYS A 332 -15.41 -11.95 18.22
N VAL A 333 -16.17 -10.93 18.56
CA VAL A 333 -16.34 -10.42 19.92
C VAL A 333 -17.83 -10.40 20.22
N SER A 334 -18.26 -11.24 21.15
CA SER A 334 -19.66 -11.33 21.58
C SER A 334 -19.90 -10.40 22.76
N LEU A 335 -20.73 -9.39 22.56
CA LEU A 335 -21.13 -8.42 23.59
C LEU A 335 -22.59 -8.67 23.98
N SER A 336 -23.04 -8.07 25.10
CA SER A 336 -24.33 -8.39 25.73
C SER A 336 -25.54 -8.30 24.79
N ASN A 337 -25.52 -7.38 23.82
CA ASN A 337 -26.65 -7.11 22.92
C ASN A 337 -26.32 -7.30 21.44
N TYR A 338 -25.05 -7.49 21.07
CA TYR A 338 -24.63 -7.67 19.68
C TYR A 338 -23.27 -8.35 19.60
N THR A 339 -23.00 -8.99 18.47
CA THR A 339 -21.70 -9.55 18.12
C THR A 339 -21.03 -8.67 17.09
N THR A 340 -19.77 -8.35 17.33
CA THR A 340 -18.89 -7.67 16.37
C THR A 340 -17.97 -8.70 15.72
N SER A 341 -17.91 -8.72 14.40
CA SER A 341 -17.00 -9.57 13.64
C SER A 341 -16.05 -8.70 12.82
N VAL A 342 -14.76 -8.78 13.11
CA VAL A 342 -13.69 -8.09 12.39
C VAL A 342 -12.99 -9.09 11.49
N PHE A 343 -13.21 -8.98 10.18
CA PHE A 343 -12.51 -9.76 9.16
C PHE A 343 -11.36 -8.94 8.58
N PHE A 344 -10.20 -9.55 8.39
CA PHE A 344 -9.03 -8.93 7.75
C PHE A 344 -8.37 -9.90 6.77
N ASP A 345 -8.28 -9.50 5.50
CA ASP A 345 -7.68 -10.33 4.43
C ASP A 345 -6.18 -10.04 4.17
N GLY A 346 -5.60 -9.11 4.94
CA GLY A 346 -4.25 -8.58 4.76
C GLY A 346 -4.20 -7.11 4.36
N TYR A 347 -5.25 -6.57 3.71
CA TYR A 347 -5.34 -5.13 3.32
C TYR A 347 -6.73 -4.51 3.42
N THR A 348 -7.76 -5.35 3.53
CA THR A 348 -9.14 -4.95 3.66
C THR A 348 -9.63 -5.44 5.01
N ALA A 349 -10.16 -4.53 5.81
CA ALA A 349 -10.89 -4.86 7.02
C ALA A 349 -12.39 -4.69 6.79
N GLN A 350 -13.19 -5.64 7.25
CA GLN A 350 -14.65 -5.57 7.25
C GLN A 350 -15.16 -5.83 8.65
N ILE A 351 -15.81 -4.83 9.23
CA ILE A 351 -16.36 -4.88 10.58
C ILE A 351 -17.87 -4.99 10.43
N SER A 352 -18.39 -6.19 10.71
CA SER A 352 -19.81 -6.48 10.66
C SER A 352 -20.41 -6.64 12.04
N LEU A 353 -21.68 -6.26 12.17
CA LEU A 353 -22.39 -6.27 13.44
C LEU A 353 -23.68 -7.08 13.32
N THR A 354 -23.98 -7.88 14.33
CA THR A 354 -25.19 -8.72 14.37
C THR A 354 -25.84 -8.65 15.75
N GLY A 355 -27.12 -8.28 15.81
CA GLY A 355 -27.86 -8.15 17.08
C GLY A 355 -28.94 -7.06 17.04
N PRO A 356 -29.79 -6.92 18.05
CA PRO A 356 -30.76 -5.82 18.15
C PRO A 356 -30.10 -4.46 18.51
N GLY A 357 -30.57 -3.34 17.92
CA GLY A 357 -30.21 -1.97 18.35
C GLY A 357 -28.84 -1.42 17.89
N LEU A 358 -28.34 -1.88 16.74
CA LEU A 358 -26.93 -1.82 16.29
C LEU A 358 -26.30 -0.43 16.04
N LEU A 359 -27.08 0.63 15.78
CA LEU A 359 -26.57 1.86 15.15
C LEU A 359 -26.46 3.09 16.07
N SER A 360 -26.94 3.02 17.32
CA SER A 360 -26.93 4.15 18.26
C SER A 360 -25.80 4.13 19.29
N HIS A 361 -24.90 3.14 19.23
CA HIS A 361 -23.91 2.87 20.29
C HIS A 361 -22.47 2.71 19.78
N ILE A 362 -22.14 3.20 18.58
CA ILE A 362 -20.82 3.00 17.98
C ILE A 362 -20.20 4.36 17.65
N SER A 363 -18.98 4.56 18.14
CA SER A 363 -18.15 5.74 17.86
C SER A 363 -16.93 5.36 17.01
N GLY A 364 -16.21 6.36 16.49
CA GLY A 364 -15.12 6.15 15.54
C GLY A 364 -15.56 6.22 14.08
N LEU A 365 -14.63 5.98 13.16
CA LEU A 365 -14.83 6.16 11.72
C LEU A 365 -15.91 5.24 11.11
N CYS A 366 -16.24 4.12 11.74
CA CYS A 366 -17.32 3.23 11.31
C CYS A 366 -18.70 3.61 11.86
N GLY A 367 -18.76 4.35 12.98
CA GLY A 367 -20.01 4.60 13.70
C GLY A 367 -20.68 5.95 13.39
N ASN A 368 -19.90 7.03 13.39
CA ASN A 368 -20.41 8.38 13.17
C ASN A 368 -19.52 9.17 12.20
N SER A 369 -20.03 9.41 11.00
CA SER A 369 -19.34 10.18 9.97
C SER A 369 -19.17 11.67 10.27
N SER A 370 -19.80 12.21 11.32
CA SER A 370 -19.60 13.61 11.72
C SER A 370 -18.34 13.83 12.56
N SER A 371 -17.68 12.78 13.03
CA SER A 371 -16.41 12.91 13.78
C SER A 371 -15.30 13.36 12.83
N SER A 372 -14.61 14.44 13.18
CA SER A 372 -13.46 14.89 12.40
C SER A 372 -12.33 13.85 12.48
N LEU A 373 -11.58 13.63 11.39
CA LEU A 373 -10.45 12.70 11.36
C LEU A 373 -9.46 12.95 12.53
N GLY A 374 -9.28 14.21 12.94
CA GLY A 374 -8.40 14.58 14.04
C GLY A 374 -8.85 14.06 15.42
N GLU A 375 -10.16 13.95 15.69
CA GLU A 375 -10.68 13.48 16.98
C GLU A 375 -10.44 11.99 17.21
N VAL A 376 -10.43 11.21 16.12
CA VAL A 376 -10.34 9.75 16.14
C VAL A 376 -8.96 9.24 15.72
N ARG A 377 -8.02 10.15 15.46
CA ARG A 377 -6.60 9.86 15.20
C ARG A 377 -5.90 9.52 16.51
N LEU A 378 -5.08 8.47 16.50
CA LEU A 378 -4.39 7.96 17.67
C LEU A 378 -2.88 7.76 17.39
N PRO A 379 -2.07 8.84 17.37
CA PRO A 379 -0.66 8.78 17.01
C PRO A 379 0.20 7.88 17.91
N ASN A 380 -0.22 7.67 19.17
CA ASN A 380 0.49 6.83 20.14
C ASN A 380 0.55 5.36 19.74
N TYR A 381 -0.34 4.92 18.84
CA TYR A 381 -0.35 3.56 18.28
C TYR A 381 0.36 3.49 16.92
N SER A 382 1.15 4.50 16.57
CA SER A 382 1.79 4.65 15.26
C SER A 382 3.27 4.94 15.38
N VAL A 383 3.98 4.83 14.26
CA VAL A 383 5.37 5.24 14.15
C VAL A 383 5.51 6.74 14.37
N SER A 384 6.64 7.18 14.94
CA SER A 384 6.94 8.60 15.15
C SER A 384 6.86 9.38 13.83
N GLY A 385 6.17 10.52 13.84
CA GLY A 385 5.98 11.33 12.63
C GLY A 385 4.93 10.79 11.65
N CYS A 386 3.98 9.97 12.13
CA CYS A 386 2.88 9.46 11.31
C CYS A 386 2.02 10.57 10.67
N GLU A 387 1.93 11.73 11.33
CA GLU A 387 1.15 12.90 10.88
C GLU A 387 1.82 13.70 9.76
N ILE A 388 3.11 13.45 9.50
CA ILE A 388 3.85 14.15 8.45
C ILE A 388 3.23 13.77 7.10
N GLN A 389 2.69 14.77 6.42
CA GLN A 389 2.20 14.62 5.06
C GLN A 389 3.34 14.78 4.06
N TYR A 390 3.35 13.90 3.07
CA TYR A 390 4.24 13.97 1.92
C TYR A 390 3.44 14.31 0.67
N ASN A 391 4.12 14.89 -0.31
CA ASN A 391 3.53 15.18 -1.60
C ASN A 391 4.50 14.67 -2.68
N ASP A 392 4.12 13.59 -3.34
CA ASP A 392 4.89 13.02 -4.44
C ASP A 392 4.40 13.61 -5.76
N THR A 393 5.29 13.77 -6.72
CA THR A 393 4.90 14.23 -8.07
C THR A 393 3.84 13.30 -8.66
N ALA A 394 2.87 13.87 -9.37
CA ALA A 394 1.84 13.08 -10.04
C ALA A 394 2.49 12.05 -10.97
N ASP A 395 2.03 10.80 -10.90
CA ASP A 395 2.52 9.73 -11.75
C ASP A 395 1.83 9.83 -13.13
N SER A 396 2.58 10.32 -14.13
CA SER A 396 2.07 10.53 -15.49
C SER A 396 1.75 9.23 -16.22
N THR A 397 2.15 8.07 -15.69
CA THR A 397 1.79 6.76 -16.26
C THR A 397 0.37 6.32 -15.90
N ILE A 398 -0.25 6.97 -14.90
CA ILE A 398 -1.62 6.65 -14.47
C ILE A 398 -2.64 7.31 -15.40
N ASN A 399 -3.43 6.49 -16.09
CA ASN A 399 -4.60 6.95 -16.84
C ASN A 399 -5.86 6.83 -15.97
N CYS A 400 -6.27 7.94 -15.35
CA CYS A 400 -7.43 7.98 -14.46
C CYS A 400 -8.75 7.60 -15.16
N THR A 401 -8.89 7.86 -16.47
CA THR A 401 -10.07 7.45 -17.24
C THR A 401 -10.18 5.93 -17.29
N THR A 402 -9.09 5.24 -17.66
CA THR A 402 -9.04 3.77 -17.69
C THR A 402 -9.24 3.17 -16.31
N MET A 403 -8.68 3.78 -15.26
CA MET A 403 -8.89 3.32 -13.88
C MET A 403 -10.35 3.49 -13.44
N THR A 404 -11.00 4.59 -13.83
CA THR A 404 -12.42 4.84 -13.54
C THR A 404 -13.31 3.82 -14.24
N GLU A 405 -13.06 3.51 -15.50
CA GLU A 405 -13.76 2.45 -16.25
C GLU A 405 -13.63 1.09 -15.54
N ARG A 406 -12.42 0.73 -15.10
CA ARG A 406 -12.20 -0.49 -14.32
C ARG A 406 -12.99 -0.49 -13.00
N CYS A 407 -13.00 0.63 -12.26
CA CYS A 407 -13.77 0.73 -11.02
C CYS A 407 -15.28 0.64 -11.26
N ASN A 408 -15.77 1.14 -12.39
CA ASN A 408 -17.19 1.09 -12.76
C ASN A 408 -17.71 -0.32 -13.06
N LEU A 409 -16.84 -1.35 -13.20
CA LEU A 409 -17.26 -2.75 -13.30
C LEU A 409 -18.18 -3.17 -12.13
N LEU A 410 -18.08 -2.54 -10.96
CA LEU A 410 -18.98 -2.76 -9.83
C LEU A 410 -20.46 -2.44 -10.14
N LYS A 411 -20.72 -1.59 -11.13
CA LYS A 411 -22.07 -1.22 -11.57
C LYS A 411 -22.64 -2.18 -12.62
N GLU A 412 -21.81 -3.07 -13.16
CA GLU A 412 -22.12 -3.94 -14.29
C GLU A 412 -22.35 -5.40 -13.86
N SER A 413 -22.83 -6.23 -14.78
CA SER A 413 -22.98 -7.68 -14.54
C SER A 413 -21.59 -8.32 -14.38
N PRO A 414 -21.36 -9.19 -13.39
CA PRO A 414 -22.34 -9.88 -12.54
C PRO A 414 -22.67 -9.20 -11.20
N PHE A 415 -22.08 -8.03 -10.91
CA PHE A 415 -22.27 -7.32 -9.64
C PHE A 415 -23.66 -6.70 -9.49
N THR A 416 -24.41 -6.53 -10.58
CA THR A 416 -25.81 -6.02 -10.58
C THR A 416 -26.73 -6.76 -9.61
N THR A 417 -26.53 -8.07 -9.40
CA THR A 417 -27.28 -8.85 -8.41
C THR A 417 -27.12 -8.28 -7.00
N CYS A 418 -25.93 -7.77 -6.70
CA CYS A 418 -25.59 -7.15 -5.43
C CYS A 418 -26.06 -5.70 -5.31
N ASN A 419 -26.06 -4.97 -6.44
CA ASN A 419 -26.36 -3.53 -6.48
C ASN A 419 -27.80 -3.21 -6.00
N SER A 420 -28.68 -4.21 -6.00
CA SER A 420 -30.03 -4.12 -5.41
C SER A 420 -30.05 -4.09 -3.87
N LEU A 421 -28.97 -4.53 -3.21
CA LEU A 421 -28.86 -4.67 -1.76
C LEU A 421 -27.81 -3.72 -1.17
N ILE A 422 -26.72 -3.48 -1.89
CA ILE A 422 -25.61 -2.62 -1.47
C ILE A 422 -25.38 -1.59 -2.57
N ASP A 423 -25.29 -0.31 -2.20
CA ASP A 423 -24.88 0.73 -3.14
C ASP A 423 -23.40 0.53 -3.52
N PRO A 424 -23.05 0.32 -4.80
CA PRO A 424 -21.66 0.20 -5.23
C PRO A 424 -20.92 1.54 -5.22
N GLN A 425 -21.60 2.69 -5.16
CA GLN A 425 -20.99 4.00 -5.36
C GLN A 425 -19.84 4.33 -4.38
N PRO A 426 -19.93 4.04 -3.06
CA PRO A 426 -18.81 4.23 -2.13
C PRO A 426 -17.55 3.47 -2.53
N TYR A 427 -17.70 2.23 -3.02
CA TYR A 427 -16.59 1.38 -3.48
C TYR A 427 -15.99 1.89 -4.78
N VAL A 428 -16.83 2.35 -5.71
CA VAL A 428 -16.37 2.98 -6.96
C VAL A 428 -15.58 4.24 -6.64
N THR A 429 -16.08 5.11 -5.75
CA THR A 429 -15.38 6.33 -5.33
C THR A 429 -14.04 6.01 -4.67
N ALA A 430 -13.99 5.04 -3.76
CA ALA A 430 -12.74 4.62 -3.11
C ALA A 430 -11.72 4.07 -4.10
N CYS A 431 -12.18 3.23 -5.04
CA CYS A 431 -11.37 2.65 -6.10
C CYS A 431 -10.78 3.73 -7.01
N THR A 432 -11.63 4.62 -7.54
CA THR A 432 -11.20 5.70 -8.45
C THR A 432 -10.24 6.66 -7.76
N ASN A 433 -10.58 7.13 -6.55
CA ASN A 433 -9.73 8.07 -5.82
C ASN A 433 -8.34 7.50 -5.52
N THR A 434 -8.25 6.20 -5.25
CA THR A 434 -6.98 5.52 -4.97
C THR A 434 -6.20 5.26 -6.25
N LEU A 435 -6.82 4.62 -7.25
CA LEU A 435 -6.15 4.22 -8.49
C LEU A 435 -5.77 5.39 -9.41
N CYS A 436 -6.39 6.57 -9.24
CA CYS A 436 -5.97 7.78 -9.95
C CYS A 436 -4.75 8.47 -9.31
N LYS A 437 -4.33 8.05 -8.10
CA LYS A 437 -3.13 8.57 -7.42
C LYS A 437 -2.02 7.53 -7.28
N TYR A 438 -2.39 6.25 -7.21
CA TYR A 438 -1.48 5.14 -7.00
C TYR A 438 -1.59 4.14 -8.17
N PRO A 439 -0.47 3.69 -8.75
CA PRO A 439 -0.49 2.81 -9.92
C PRO A 439 -1.20 1.48 -9.61
N ALA A 440 -1.89 0.92 -10.60
CA ALA A 440 -2.60 -0.36 -10.48
C ALA A 440 -1.65 -1.57 -10.47
N VAL A 441 -0.76 -1.60 -9.47
CA VAL A 441 0.26 -2.63 -9.23
C VAL A 441 0.02 -3.31 -7.88
N ASP A 442 0.83 -4.31 -7.57
CA ASP A 442 0.81 -5.02 -6.30
C ASP A 442 -0.55 -5.70 -5.98
N GLY A 443 -1.37 -5.99 -7.00
CA GLY A 443 -2.70 -6.59 -6.85
C GLY A 443 -3.80 -5.60 -6.41
N LEU A 444 -3.51 -4.30 -6.38
CA LEU A 444 -4.47 -3.26 -5.97
C LEU A 444 -5.68 -3.16 -6.92
N SER A 445 -5.48 -3.49 -8.20
CA SER A 445 -6.48 -3.38 -9.27
C SER A 445 -7.76 -4.18 -8.98
N CYS A 446 -7.66 -5.26 -8.20
CA CYS A 446 -8.76 -6.15 -7.82
C CYS A 446 -9.22 -5.96 -6.37
N GLN A 447 -8.47 -5.23 -5.54
CA GLN A 447 -8.70 -5.15 -4.09
C GLN A 447 -10.11 -4.61 -3.77
N PHE A 448 -10.52 -3.52 -4.41
CA PHE A 448 -11.83 -2.90 -4.19
C PHE A 448 -12.99 -3.77 -4.69
N LEU A 449 -12.80 -4.48 -5.81
CA LEU A 449 -13.78 -5.43 -6.33
C LEU A 449 -13.98 -6.62 -5.37
N LYS A 450 -12.88 -7.14 -4.83
CA LYS A 450 -12.90 -8.21 -3.82
C LYS A 450 -13.63 -7.76 -2.55
N ALA A 451 -13.31 -6.57 -2.05
CA ALA A 451 -13.97 -5.98 -0.88
C ALA A 451 -15.50 -5.92 -1.08
N TYR A 452 -15.97 -5.37 -2.20
CA TYR A 452 -17.40 -5.30 -2.52
C TYR A 452 -18.06 -6.68 -2.62
N SER A 453 -17.42 -7.60 -3.35
CA SER A 453 -17.94 -8.98 -3.51
C SER A 453 -18.07 -9.72 -2.18
N ARG A 454 -17.17 -9.45 -1.23
CA ARG A 454 -17.22 -10.07 0.11
C ARG A 454 -18.38 -9.52 0.92
N VAL A 455 -18.61 -8.20 0.94
CA VAL A 455 -19.80 -7.66 1.61
C VAL A 455 -21.06 -8.20 0.97
N CYS A 456 -21.07 -8.37 -0.35
CA CYS A 456 -22.17 -9.01 -1.05
C CYS A 456 -22.49 -10.41 -0.50
N SER A 457 -21.45 -11.24 -0.34
CA SER A 457 -21.60 -12.60 0.18
C SER A 457 -22.16 -12.66 1.61
N LEU A 458 -21.99 -11.58 2.38
CA LEU A 458 -22.56 -11.47 3.73
C LEU A 458 -24.05 -11.13 3.71
N GLN A 459 -24.60 -10.64 2.58
CA GLN A 459 -26.01 -10.32 2.44
C GLN A 459 -26.77 -11.53 1.86
N ASN A 460 -27.62 -12.16 2.66
CA ASN A 460 -28.48 -13.29 2.25
C ASN A 460 -27.74 -14.47 1.57
N ASN A 461 -26.45 -14.65 1.87
CA ASN A 461 -25.60 -15.68 1.25
C ASN A 461 -25.60 -15.65 -0.29
N LYS A 462 -25.87 -14.46 -0.89
CA LYS A 462 -25.84 -14.28 -2.34
C LYS A 462 -24.39 -14.23 -2.81
N THR A 463 -23.98 -15.21 -3.58
CA THR A 463 -22.71 -15.17 -4.29
C THR A 463 -22.88 -14.38 -5.58
N VAL A 464 -22.11 -13.31 -5.73
CA VAL A 464 -21.76 -12.82 -7.07
C VAL A 464 -21.03 -13.98 -7.72
N GLY A 465 -21.45 -14.45 -8.91
CA GLY A 465 -20.86 -15.61 -9.60
C GLY A 465 -19.36 -15.46 -9.89
N ASP A 466 -18.81 -16.12 -10.92
CA ASP A 466 -17.37 -16.08 -11.22
C ASP A 466 -16.88 -14.71 -11.77
N TRP A 467 -17.18 -13.61 -11.09
CA TRP A 467 -16.91 -12.23 -11.45
C TRP A 467 -15.42 -11.95 -11.63
N TRP A 468 -14.58 -12.66 -10.87
CA TRP A 468 -13.13 -12.50 -10.96
C TRP A 468 -12.63 -12.87 -12.35
N SER A 469 -13.19 -13.89 -13.00
CA SER A 469 -12.81 -14.26 -14.38
C SER A 469 -13.10 -13.14 -15.38
N LYS A 470 -14.27 -12.49 -15.27
CA LYS A 470 -14.69 -11.38 -16.13
C LYS A 470 -13.92 -10.09 -15.86
N ALA A 471 -13.54 -9.84 -14.61
CA ALA A 471 -12.80 -8.64 -14.20
C ALA A 471 -11.27 -8.76 -14.38
N GLY A 472 -10.77 -9.93 -14.84
CA GLY A 472 -9.34 -10.21 -14.92
C GLY A 472 -8.68 -10.31 -13.54
N CYS A 473 -9.39 -10.84 -12.55
CA CYS A 473 -8.97 -11.01 -11.17
C CYS A 473 -8.86 -12.49 -10.81
N SER A 474 -8.12 -12.78 -9.74
CA SER A 474 -8.06 -14.12 -9.14
C SER A 474 -9.22 -14.34 -8.14
N PRO A 475 -9.61 -15.59 -7.87
CA PRO A 475 -10.59 -15.93 -6.84
C PRO A 475 -10.28 -15.29 -5.47
N LEU A 476 -11.31 -15.21 -4.63
CA LEU A 476 -11.18 -14.71 -3.25
C LEU A 476 -10.23 -15.62 -2.46
N GLN A 477 -9.03 -15.11 -2.22
CA GLN A 477 -8.01 -15.66 -1.36
C GLN A 477 -7.40 -14.50 -0.60
N ALA A 478 -7.05 -14.72 0.65
CA ALA A 478 -6.37 -13.71 1.43
C ALA A 478 -5.06 -13.33 0.77
N PHE A 479 -4.72 -12.06 0.90
CA PHE A 479 -3.54 -11.53 0.28
C PHE A 479 -2.28 -11.96 1.06
N CYS A 480 -1.26 -12.40 0.33
CA CYS A 480 0.03 -12.79 0.89
C CYS A 480 0.00 -13.90 1.96
N GLN A 481 -0.95 -14.84 1.89
CA GLN A 481 -1.07 -15.90 2.90
C GLN A 481 0.26 -16.58 3.23
N ASN A 482 0.63 -16.53 4.51
CA ASN A 482 1.86 -17.06 5.08
C ASN A 482 3.17 -16.39 4.62
N ARG A 483 3.09 -15.30 3.86
CA ARG A 483 4.22 -14.44 3.54
C ARG A 483 4.17 -13.18 4.41
N THR A 484 5.21 -13.00 5.20
CA THR A 484 5.34 -11.91 6.17
C THR A 484 6.56 -11.09 5.81
N CYS A 485 6.41 -9.77 5.77
CA CYS A 485 7.48 -8.86 5.39
C CYS A 485 8.03 -8.10 6.59
N SER A 486 9.23 -7.56 6.45
CA SER A 486 9.87 -6.76 7.49
C SER A 486 9.18 -5.39 7.64
N PRO A 487 9.38 -4.64 8.75
CA PRO A 487 8.66 -3.38 9.00
C PRO A 487 8.82 -2.30 7.91
N HIS A 488 9.96 -2.30 7.21
CA HIS A 488 10.28 -1.36 6.12
C HIS A 488 9.78 -1.84 4.74
N GLU A 489 9.07 -2.96 4.71
CA GLU A 489 8.51 -3.57 3.52
C GLU A 489 6.99 -3.70 3.64
N PHE A 490 6.35 -3.96 2.52
CA PHE A 490 4.95 -4.36 2.45
C PHE A 490 4.81 -5.53 1.47
N CYS A 491 3.83 -6.39 1.67
CA CYS A 491 3.63 -7.51 0.76
C CYS A 491 2.87 -7.07 -0.51
N GLY A 492 3.08 -7.72 -1.64
CA GLY A 492 2.44 -7.36 -2.90
C GLY A 492 2.47 -8.52 -3.90
N GLN A 493 1.72 -8.39 -4.99
CA GLN A 493 1.81 -9.31 -6.13
C GLN A 493 2.81 -8.77 -7.15
N ARG A 494 3.66 -9.64 -7.71
CA ARG A 494 4.59 -9.27 -8.79
C ARG A 494 3.84 -8.92 -10.09
N THR A 495 2.77 -9.64 -10.35
CA THR A 495 1.82 -9.45 -11.45
C THR A 495 0.43 -9.81 -10.94
N ASP A 496 -0.64 -9.23 -11.50
CA ASP A 496 -2.01 -9.55 -11.08
C ASP A 496 -2.28 -11.06 -11.19
N GLY A 497 -2.57 -11.69 -10.04
CA GLY A 497 -2.76 -13.14 -9.94
C GLY A 497 -1.49 -14.00 -9.95
N GLY A 498 -0.31 -13.39 -9.91
CA GLY A 498 0.99 -14.06 -9.82
C GLY A 498 1.51 -14.24 -8.39
N GLU A 499 2.78 -14.63 -8.27
CA GLU A 499 3.46 -14.83 -6.98
C GLU A 499 3.54 -13.55 -6.15
N THR A 500 3.45 -13.72 -4.82
CA THR A 500 3.57 -12.61 -3.88
C THR A 500 4.99 -12.45 -3.37
N ARG A 501 5.45 -11.20 -3.17
CA ARG A 501 6.75 -10.87 -2.58
C ARG A 501 6.70 -9.64 -1.68
N CYS A 502 7.79 -9.38 -0.98
CA CYS A 502 7.96 -8.16 -0.19
C CYS A 502 8.56 -7.05 -1.05
N PHE A 503 7.99 -5.86 -0.96
CA PHE A 503 8.40 -4.66 -1.68
C PHE A 503 8.79 -3.59 -0.67
N CYS A 504 9.75 -2.73 -1.01
CA CYS A 504 10.16 -1.66 -0.11
C CYS A 504 9.05 -0.61 0.03
N ARG A 505 8.81 -0.14 1.25
CA ARG A 505 7.99 1.07 1.46
C ARG A 505 8.73 2.30 0.96
N ALA A 506 7.98 3.25 0.42
CA ALA A 506 8.54 4.41 -0.27
C ALA A 506 9.38 5.32 0.62
N LEU A 507 9.01 5.51 1.89
CA LEU A 507 9.78 6.37 2.78
C LEU A 507 11.13 5.75 3.11
N PHE A 508 11.15 4.45 3.41
CA PHE A 508 12.39 3.72 3.60
C PHE A 508 13.22 3.67 2.32
N ALA A 509 12.61 3.33 1.18
CA ALA A 509 13.32 3.31 -0.10
C ALA A 509 13.92 4.67 -0.47
N SER A 510 13.24 5.78 -0.13
CA SER A 510 13.67 7.14 -0.48
C SER A 510 15.01 7.56 0.14
N THR A 511 15.42 6.96 1.26
CA THR A 511 16.74 7.22 1.86
C THR A 511 17.88 6.67 1.01
N TYR A 512 17.60 5.69 0.15
CA TYR A 512 18.58 5.05 -0.72
C TYR A 512 18.43 5.47 -2.19
N THR A 513 17.20 5.54 -2.69
CA THR A 513 16.94 5.87 -4.10
C THR A 513 17.33 7.31 -4.46
N SER A 514 17.23 8.25 -3.51
CA SER A 514 17.67 9.64 -3.70
C SER A 514 19.18 9.78 -3.97
N THR A 515 19.97 8.85 -3.43
CA THR A 515 21.42 8.77 -3.62
C THR A 515 21.83 7.67 -4.60
N ASN A 516 20.85 7.03 -5.25
CA ASN A 516 21.03 5.87 -6.12
C ASN A 516 21.84 4.74 -5.47
N THR A 517 21.63 4.52 -4.17
CA THR A 517 22.26 3.44 -3.40
C THR A 517 21.30 2.27 -3.23
N LEU A 518 21.86 1.08 -2.93
CA LEU A 518 21.11 -0.16 -2.68
C LEU A 518 21.19 -0.62 -1.21
N GLY A 519 21.82 0.18 -0.34
CA GLY A 519 22.18 -0.23 1.00
C GLY A 519 22.72 0.91 1.84
N GLY A 520 22.93 0.62 3.13
CA GLY A 520 23.49 1.56 4.09
C GLY A 520 24.97 1.88 3.81
N PRO A 521 25.55 2.85 4.55
CA PRO A 521 26.97 3.13 4.48
C PRO A 521 27.79 1.93 4.99
N THR A 522 29.03 1.82 4.51
CA THR A 522 29.99 0.83 5.00
C THR A 522 30.27 1.04 6.48
N VAL A 523 30.19 -0.04 7.26
CA VAL A 523 30.57 -0.05 8.68
C VAL A 523 31.98 -0.61 8.82
N CYS A 524 32.88 0.21 9.36
CA CYS A 524 34.31 -0.10 9.47
C CYS A 524 34.72 -0.28 10.93
N SER A 525 35.52 -1.33 11.21
CA SER A 525 36.08 -1.59 12.55
C SER A 525 37.44 -2.30 12.44
N GLN A 526 38.50 -1.59 12.82
CA GLN A 526 39.93 -1.97 12.76
C GLN A 526 40.32 -2.66 11.45
N ASN A 527 40.20 -3.98 11.36
CA ASN A 527 40.61 -4.79 10.21
C ASN A 527 39.40 -5.45 9.54
N SER A 528 38.20 -5.01 9.87
CA SER A 528 36.94 -5.53 9.37
C SER A 528 36.11 -4.42 8.75
N ALA A 529 35.38 -4.82 7.72
CA ALA A 529 34.39 -3.97 7.09
C ALA A 529 33.16 -4.80 6.79
N SER A 530 32.01 -4.17 6.88
CA SER A 530 30.75 -4.75 6.44
C SER A 530 29.93 -3.74 5.66
N LEU A 531 29.20 -4.23 4.68
CA LEU A 531 28.23 -3.46 3.90
C LEU A 531 26.93 -4.26 3.85
N SER A 532 25.81 -3.60 4.17
CA SER A 532 24.49 -4.21 4.15
C SER A 532 23.65 -3.61 3.02
N LEU A 533 23.20 -4.46 2.11
CA LEU A 533 22.28 -4.12 1.03
C LEU A 533 20.84 -4.44 1.46
N VAL A 534 19.88 -3.66 0.98
CA VAL A 534 18.45 -3.85 1.27
C VAL A 534 17.87 -4.91 0.34
N GLY A 535 17.33 -6.00 0.89
CA GLY A 535 16.79 -7.12 0.11
C GLY A 535 15.73 -6.71 -0.90
N CYS A 536 14.68 -5.98 -0.47
CA CYS A 536 13.62 -5.55 -1.37
C CYS A 536 14.10 -4.62 -2.51
N LEU A 537 15.16 -3.81 -2.31
CA LEU A 537 15.72 -2.96 -3.37
C LEU A 537 16.49 -3.78 -4.41
N LEU A 538 17.18 -4.84 -3.98
CA LEU A 538 17.83 -5.78 -4.89
C LEU A 538 16.79 -6.50 -5.76
N GLU A 539 15.71 -6.99 -5.15
CA GLU A 539 14.61 -7.65 -5.86
C GLU A 539 13.89 -6.70 -6.84
N ASP A 540 13.67 -5.44 -6.46
CA ASP A 540 13.09 -4.42 -7.35
C ASP A 540 13.96 -4.15 -8.58
N LYS A 541 15.28 -4.36 -8.48
CA LYS A 541 16.24 -4.31 -9.59
C LYS A 541 16.44 -5.66 -10.30
N GLY A 542 15.75 -6.71 -9.88
CA GLY A 542 15.90 -8.05 -10.44
C GLY A 542 17.23 -8.73 -10.08
N ILE A 543 17.88 -8.29 -9.01
CA ILE A 543 19.17 -8.83 -8.55
C ILE A 543 18.92 -9.94 -7.53
N ASP A 544 19.33 -11.17 -7.87
CA ASP A 544 19.34 -12.28 -6.92
C ASP A 544 20.60 -12.19 -6.03
N TYR A 545 20.38 -11.89 -4.75
CA TYR A 545 21.46 -11.74 -3.78
C TYR A 545 22.31 -13.01 -3.62
N SER A 546 21.74 -14.20 -3.90
CA SER A 546 22.44 -15.47 -3.75
C SER A 546 23.63 -15.60 -4.70
N THR A 547 23.58 -14.87 -5.83
CA THR A 547 24.64 -14.81 -6.84
C THR A 547 25.77 -13.85 -6.47
N LEU A 548 25.55 -12.98 -5.48
CA LEU A 548 26.50 -11.95 -5.08
C LEU A 548 27.56 -12.49 -4.12
N HIS A 549 28.80 -12.07 -4.35
CA HIS A 549 29.96 -12.40 -3.52
C HIS A 549 30.96 -11.24 -3.50
N LEU A 550 31.91 -11.29 -2.56
CA LEU A 550 33.08 -10.40 -2.53
C LEU A 550 34.12 -10.81 -3.58
N ASN A 551 35.27 -10.14 -3.65
CA ASN A 551 36.36 -10.52 -4.55
C ASN A 551 36.75 -12.01 -4.45
N ASP A 552 36.64 -12.59 -3.25
CA ASP A 552 36.64 -14.04 -3.03
C ASP A 552 35.20 -14.61 -3.16
N GLN A 553 35.00 -15.52 -4.11
CA GLN A 553 33.70 -16.15 -4.41
C GLN A 553 33.13 -16.98 -3.26
N THR A 554 33.98 -17.43 -2.33
CA THR A 554 33.54 -18.16 -1.14
C THR A 554 32.85 -17.25 -0.13
N CYS A 555 33.12 -15.94 -0.20
CA CYS A 555 32.54 -14.94 0.69
C CYS A 555 31.26 -14.34 0.09
N ARG A 556 30.13 -15.01 0.35
CA ARG A 556 28.79 -14.60 -0.10
C ARG A 556 28.04 -13.76 0.94
N GLY A 557 27.06 -13.01 0.46
CA GLY A 557 26.15 -12.21 1.31
C GLY A 557 25.25 -13.10 2.17
N ARG A 558 24.97 -12.66 3.39
CA ARG A 558 24.05 -13.33 4.32
C ARG A 558 22.80 -12.49 4.52
N MET A 559 21.64 -13.07 4.22
CA MET A 559 20.34 -12.47 4.51
C MET A 559 20.04 -12.59 6.01
N ASP A 560 19.68 -11.48 6.64
CA ASP A 560 19.03 -11.46 7.94
C ASP A 560 17.52 -11.60 7.74
N GLU A 561 16.94 -12.70 8.20
CA GLU A 561 15.51 -13.01 8.04
C GLU A 561 14.57 -12.05 8.78
N GLN A 562 15.05 -11.30 9.78
CA GLN A 562 14.23 -10.34 10.54
C GLN A 562 14.29 -8.94 9.94
N THR A 563 15.46 -8.51 9.48
CA THR A 563 15.67 -7.18 8.90
C THR A 563 15.63 -7.18 7.38
N HIS A 564 15.56 -8.34 6.72
CA HIS A 564 15.63 -8.48 5.26
C HIS A 564 16.79 -7.69 4.61
N MET A 565 17.92 -7.60 5.33
CA MET A 565 19.14 -6.99 4.84
C MET A 565 20.17 -8.07 4.51
N VAL A 566 20.89 -7.89 3.40
CA VAL A 566 21.96 -8.78 2.97
C VAL A 566 23.30 -8.17 3.32
N THR A 567 24.00 -8.75 4.28
CA THR A 567 25.30 -8.25 4.75
C THR A 567 26.47 -9.02 4.13
N PHE A 568 27.43 -8.27 3.62
CA PHE A 568 28.73 -8.75 3.17
C PHE A 568 29.79 -8.24 4.14
N SER A 569 30.72 -9.09 4.56
CA SER A 569 31.76 -8.68 5.50
C SER A 569 33.07 -9.43 5.28
N PHE A 570 34.15 -8.81 5.71
CA PHE A 570 35.48 -9.41 5.81
C PHE A 570 36.15 -8.94 7.08
N ASN A 571 37.19 -9.65 7.52
CA ASN A 571 37.98 -9.27 8.69
C ASN A 571 39.48 -9.59 8.49
N GLY A 572 40.32 -9.29 9.48
CA GLY A 572 41.76 -9.53 9.39
C GLY A 572 42.14 -11.00 9.21
N SER A 573 41.31 -11.95 9.67
CA SER A 573 41.57 -13.39 9.53
C SER A 573 41.11 -13.97 8.19
N ASN A 574 40.04 -13.41 7.61
CA ASN A 574 39.53 -13.77 6.30
C ASN A 574 39.22 -12.48 5.54
N THR A 575 40.17 -12.08 4.69
CA THR A 575 40.11 -10.81 3.96
C THR A 575 39.15 -10.85 2.78
N CYS A 576 38.65 -12.03 2.37
CA CYS A 576 37.72 -12.19 1.26
C CYS A 576 38.15 -11.45 -0.02
N GLY A 577 39.46 -11.46 -0.33
CA GLY A 577 40.03 -10.76 -1.47
C GLY A 577 40.03 -9.23 -1.37
N ALA A 578 39.90 -8.66 -0.16
CA ALA A 578 40.03 -7.22 0.05
C ALA A 578 41.42 -6.73 -0.36
N VAL A 579 41.45 -5.63 -1.11
CA VAL A 579 42.66 -4.95 -1.57
C VAL A 579 42.98 -3.82 -0.60
N VAL A 580 44.20 -3.81 -0.06
CA VAL A 580 44.67 -2.76 0.84
C VAL A 580 45.56 -1.80 0.04
N THR A 581 45.17 -0.53 -0.03
CA THR A 581 45.96 0.52 -0.68
C THR A 581 46.33 1.61 0.32
N THR A 582 47.37 2.37 0.01
CA THR A 582 47.85 3.48 0.84
C THR A 582 47.86 4.75 0.00
N ASN A 583 47.32 5.85 0.51
CA ASN A 583 47.41 7.17 -0.10
C ASN A 583 48.22 8.11 0.81
N GLY A 584 49.46 7.73 1.13
CA GLY A 584 50.31 8.49 2.07
C GLY A 584 49.86 8.29 3.51
N SER A 585 49.08 9.22 4.06
CA SER A 585 48.60 9.22 5.45
C SER A 585 47.34 8.39 5.70
N GLN A 586 46.74 7.83 4.65
CA GLN A 586 45.52 7.02 4.77
C GLN A 586 45.74 5.59 4.25
N ILE A 587 45.29 4.60 5.03
CA ILE A 587 45.19 3.20 4.62
C ILE A 587 43.74 2.93 4.21
N ILE A 588 43.55 2.38 3.02
CA ILE A 588 42.23 2.13 2.43
C ILE A 588 42.06 0.64 2.23
N TYR A 589 41.08 0.06 2.94
CA TYR A 589 40.63 -1.31 2.71
C TYR A 589 39.49 -1.27 1.70
N LYS A 590 39.68 -1.83 0.50
CA LYS A 590 38.66 -1.86 -0.56
C LYS A 590 38.23 -3.29 -0.86
N ASN A 591 36.93 -3.51 -1.02
CA ASN A 591 36.39 -4.75 -1.56
C ASN A 591 35.20 -4.42 -2.49
N THR A 592 34.79 -5.38 -3.29
CA THR A 592 33.75 -5.20 -4.31
C THR A 592 32.74 -6.34 -4.19
N ILE A 593 31.45 -6.00 -4.12
CA ILE A 593 30.38 -6.97 -4.26
C ILE A 593 30.08 -7.13 -5.76
N THR A 594 30.12 -8.35 -6.25
CA THR A 594 29.86 -8.66 -7.66
C THR A 594 29.15 -10.00 -7.83
N ASN A 595 28.49 -10.18 -8.98
CA ASN A 595 27.96 -11.47 -9.45
C ASN A 595 28.86 -12.13 -10.52
N GLN A 596 30.06 -11.58 -10.74
CA GLN A 596 31.00 -12.11 -11.73
C GLN A 596 32.01 -13.07 -11.13
N ASN A 597 32.09 -14.26 -11.72
CA ASN A 597 33.16 -15.20 -11.43
C ASN A 597 34.43 -14.75 -12.17
N SER A 598 35.44 -14.29 -11.42
CA SER A 598 36.71 -13.79 -11.95
C SER A 598 37.32 -14.69 -13.04
N SER A 599 37.41 -14.14 -14.26
CA SER A 599 38.28 -14.44 -15.41
C SER A 599 37.86 -15.41 -16.56
N SER A 600 36.72 -16.10 -16.55
CA SER A 600 36.34 -16.99 -17.68
C SER A 600 35.09 -16.62 -18.49
N ASP A 601 34.25 -15.71 -17.99
CA ASP A 601 32.97 -15.44 -18.64
C ASP A 601 33.05 -14.25 -19.61
N ILE A 602 33.38 -14.55 -20.87
CA ILE A 602 33.43 -13.56 -21.97
C ILE A 602 32.03 -13.05 -22.35
N ILE A 603 30.97 -13.76 -21.96
CA ILE A 603 29.58 -13.43 -22.28
C ILE A 603 28.74 -13.42 -21.00
N THR A 604 28.32 -12.25 -20.55
CA THR A 604 27.36 -12.09 -19.45
C THR A 604 25.96 -11.88 -20.01
N ARG A 605 25.00 -12.75 -19.66
CA ARG A 605 23.59 -12.67 -20.11
C ARG A 605 22.64 -12.01 -19.08
N HIS A 606 23.17 -11.60 -17.94
CA HIS A 606 22.45 -10.94 -16.85
C HIS A 606 23.11 -9.59 -16.54
N ASP A 607 22.35 -8.68 -15.91
CA ASP A 607 22.87 -7.37 -15.51
C ASP A 607 24.06 -7.53 -14.55
N GLN A 608 25.13 -6.79 -14.86
CA GLN A 608 26.36 -6.85 -14.08
C GLN A 608 26.21 -5.99 -12.82
N VAL A 609 26.44 -6.60 -11.65
CA VAL A 609 26.38 -5.89 -10.37
C VAL A 609 27.82 -5.63 -9.91
N TYR A 610 28.12 -4.37 -9.62
CA TYR A 610 29.40 -3.93 -9.08
C TYR A 610 29.16 -2.86 -8.02
N VAL A 611 29.39 -3.23 -6.76
CA VAL A 611 29.29 -2.31 -5.62
C VAL A 611 30.63 -2.27 -4.91
N ASP A 612 31.39 -1.22 -5.20
CA ASP A 612 32.66 -0.94 -4.52
C ASP A 612 32.40 -0.32 -3.15
N PHE A 613 33.06 -0.85 -2.14
CA PHE A 613 33.06 -0.26 -0.82
C PHE A 613 34.45 -0.24 -0.21
N SER A 614 34.72 0.79 0.58
CA SER A 614 36.01 0.95 1.22
C SER A 614 35.93 1.56 2.61
N CYS A 615 36.93 1.24 3.42
CA CYS A 615 37.17 1.82 4.72
C CYS A 615 38.51 2.56 4.69
N VAL A 616 38.43 3.89 4.86
CA VAL A 616 39.60 4.76 4.91
C VAL A 616 39.97 4.97 6.38
N GLN A 617 41.23 4.71 6.72
CA GLN A 617 41.76 4.91 8.06
C GLN A 617 42.97 5.83 8.00
N THR A 618 42.91 6.93 8.74
CA THR A 618 44.05 7.81 8.95
C THR A 618 45.10 7.10 9.80
N GLN A 619 46.33 7.05 9.29
CA GLN A 619 47.48 6.64 10.07
C GLN A 619 47.55 7.48 11.35
N PRO A 620 47.97 6.90 12.48
CA PRO A 620 48.18 7.66 13.71
C PRO A 620 49.08 8.86 13.48
N ASP A 621 48.65 10.04 13.92
CA ASP A 621 49.54 11.19 14.08
C ASP A 621 50.74 10.77 14.94
N ILE A 622 51.92 11.17 14.47
CA ILE A 622 53.21 10.91 15.11
C ILE A 622 53.15 11.39 16.56
N LYS A 623 53.07 10.47 17.53
CA LYS A 623 53.29 10.81 18.95
C LYS A 623 54.77 10.69 19.28
N THR A 624 55.37 11.81 19.67
CA THR A 624 56.75 11.87 20.17
C THR A 624 56.82 11.15 21.51
N MET A 625 57.61 10.09 21.61
CA MET A 625 57.93 9.46 22.90
C MET A 625 59.09 10.24 23.54
N SER A 626 59.05 10.42 24.86
CA SER A 626 60.13 11.00 25.66
C SER A 626 60.28 10.14 26.90
N PHE A 627 61.49 9.69 27.24
CA PHE A 627 61.74 9.03 28.53
C PHE A 627 63.15 9.30 29.01
N THR A 628 63.33 9.45 30.33
CA THR A 628 64.63 9.41 30.97
C THR A 628 65.15 7.98 30.92
N ILE A 629 66.44 7.79 30.61
CA ILE A 629 66.99 6.43 30.49
C ILE A 629 66.89 5.64 31.82
N LYS A 630 66.64 6.32 32.95
CA LYS A 630 66.36 5.71 34.26
C LYS A 630 64.98 5.02 34.35
N ASP A 631 63.97 5.38 33.55
CA ASP A 631 62.57 4.97 33.80
C ASP A 631 62.15 3.59 33.26
N SER A 632 63.08 2.73 32.84
CA SER A 632 62.88 1.32 32.45
C SER A 632 62.02 1.00 31.23
N SER A 633 60.85 1.62 31.05
CA SER A 633 60.01 1.43 29.87
C SER A 633 58.94 2.52 29.79
N VAL A 634 58.59 2.94 28.57
CA VAL A 634 57.43 3.78 28.32
C VAL A 634 56.43 3.02 27.47
N ILE A 635 55.20 2.93 27.98
CA ILE A 635 54.06 2.27 27.34
C ILE A 635 53.06 3.36 26.97
N VAL A 636 52.70 3.42 25.69
CA VAL A 636 51.71 4.39 25.17
C VAL A 636 50.61 3.63 24.47
N HIS A 637 49.38 3.85 24.93
CA HIS A 637 48.19 3.43 24.20
C HIS A 637 47.99 4.39 23.01
N VAL A 638 48.08 3.85 21.80
CA VAL A 638 47.85 4.59 20.57
C VAL A 638 46.51 4.17 20.00
N THR A 639 45.61 5.15 19.90
CA THR A 639 44.31 5.01 19.22
C THR A 639 44.29 5.97 18.05
N SER A 640 44.23 5.45 16.82
CA SER A 640 44.02 6.25 15.60
C SER A 640 43.01 5.58 14.68
N GLY A 641 41.94 6.31 14.37
CA GLY A 641 40.80 5.74 13.68
C GLY A 641 40.28 4.53 14.45
N ALA A 642 40.33 3.35 13.84
CA ALA A 642 39.90 2.12 14.49
C ALA A 642 41.05 1.25 15.05
N TRP A 643 42.32 1.63 14.89
CA TRP A 643 43.45 0.87 15.46
C TRP A 643 43.66 1.23 16.92
N SER A 644 43.71 0.21 17.77
CA SER A 644 44.17 0.31 19.15
C SER A 644 45.36 -0.62 19.32
N TYR A 645 46.54 -0.03 19.51
CA TYR A 645 47.76 -0.80 19.78
C TYR A 645 48.58 -0.14 20.88
N ILE A 646 49.37 -0.96 21.55
CA ILE A 646 50.23 -0.54 22.65
C ILE A 646 51.65 -0.44 22.11
N LEU A 647 52.18 0.77 22.03
CA LEU A 647 53.57 1.00 21.68
C LEU A 647 54.41 0.98 22.96
N THR A 648 55.40 0.10 23.01
CA THR A 648 56.35 -0.01 24.12
C THR A 648 57.75 0.31 23.62
N MET A 649 58.40 1.28 24.25
CA MET A 649 59.84 1.51 24.11
C MET A 649 60.54 1.09 25.41
N LYS A 650 61.54 0.20 25.30
CA LYS A 650 62.22 -0.38 26.45
C LYS A 650 63.73 -0.45 26.22
N ALA A 651 64.50 -0.13 27.25
CA ALA A 651 65.97 -0.14 27.23
C ALA A 651 66.53 -1.26 28.12
N TYR A 652 67.63 -1.86 27.68
CA TYR A 652 68.26 -3.01 28.32
C TYR A 652 69.78 -2.82 28.41
N THR A 653 70.38 -3.41 29.45
CA THR A 653 71.84 -3.40 29.69
C THR A 653 72.57 -4.58 29.07
N ASP A 654 71.84 -5.52 28.46
CA ASP A 654 72.39 -6.74 27.86
C ASP A 654 71.88 -6.98 26.43
N ALA A 655 72.68 -7.69 25.63
CA ALA A 655 72.36 -7.97 24.23
C ALA A 655 71.17 -8.93 24.03
N LYS A 656 70.83 -9.75 25.03
CA LYS A 656 69.68 -10.65 24.98
C LYS A 656 68.39 -9.96 25.38
N ARG A 657 68.45 -8.69 25.82
CA ARG A 657 67.30 -7.88 26.24
C ARG A 657 66.53 -8.53 27.39
N THR A 658 67.26 -9.09 28.35
CA THR A 658 66.68 -9.69 29.56
C THR A 658 66.68 -8.72 30.73
N ASP A 659 67.73 -7.91 30.83
CA ASP A 659 68.01 -7.02 31.95
C ASP A 659 67.60 -5.60 31.57
N ALA A 660 66.36 -5.24 31.90
CA ALA A 660 65.84 -3.90 31.67
C ALA A 660 66.57 -2.89 32.54
N VAL A 661 66.90 -1.72 31.99
CA VAL A 661 67.39 -0.58 32.79
C VAL A 661 66.29 -0.23 33.80
N GLN A 662 66.60 0.03 35.07
CA GLN A 662 65.65 0.45 36.10
C GLN A 662 66.09 1.77 36.75
N PRO A 663 65.23 2.47 37.51
CA PRO A 663 65.62 3.72 38.17
C PRO A 663 66.82 3.57 39.11
N SER A 664 67.02 2.37 39.66
CA SER A 664 68.16 2.00 40.50
C SER A 664 69.37 1.49 39.72
N THR A 665 69.28 1.33 38.40
CA THR A 665 70.38 0.84 37.56
C THR A 665 71.36 1.97 37.30
N GLU A 666 72.57 1.87 37.86
CA GLU A 666 73.67 2.75 37.51
C GLU A 666 74.17 2.44 36.09
N VAL A 667 73.97 3.39 35.18
CA VAL A 667 74.46 3.27 33.80
C VAL A 667 75.69 4.16 33.64
N GLN A 668 76.82 3.56 33.25
CA GLN A 668 78.10 4.25 33.10
C GLN A 668 78.22 4.91 31.72
N LEU A 669 79.04 5.96 31.62
CA LEU A 669 79.43 6.51 30.32
C LEU A 669 80.12 5.42 29.47
N ASP A 670 79.88 5.48 28.16
CA ASP A 670 80.34 4.50 27.16
C ASP A 670 79.79 3.07 27.33
N GLN A 671 78.90 2.83 28.30
CA GLN A 671 78.18 1.56 28.42
C GLN A 671 77.17 1.41 27.28
N ARG A 672 77.23 0.28 26.57
CA ARG A 672 76.27 -0.01 25.49
C ARG A 672 74.87 -0.28 26.05
N ILE A 673 73.87 0.31 25.41
CA ILE A 673 72.45 0.13 25.70
C ILE A 673 71.73 -0.44 24.48
N TRP A 674 70.85 -1.40 24.73
CA TRP A 674 69.99 -2.01 23.71
C TRP A 674 68.57 -1.48 23.86
N VAL A 675 68.01 -0.92 22.79
CA VAL A 675 66.65 -0.39 22.77
C VAL A 675 65.77 -1.26 21.88
N GLU A 676 64.61 -1.59 22.42
CA GLU A 676 63.51 -2.27 21.74
C GLU A 676 62.32 -1.33 21.62
N LEU A 677 61.82 -1.19 20.40
CA LEU A 677 60.52 -0.61 20.11
C LEU A 677 59.62 -1.77 19.67
N LYS A 678 58.48 -1.97 20.32
CA LYS A 678 57.52 -3.00 19.94
C LYS A 678 56.08 -2.49 20.00
N THR A 679 55.23 -3.06 19.17
CA THR A 679 53.79 -2.80 19.19
C THR A 679 53.02 -4.08 19.50
N ASP A 680 52.12 -4.02 20.48
CA ASP A 680 51.19 -5.09 20.82
C ASP A 680 49.79 -4.71 20.29
N GLY A 681 49.18 -5.57 19.46
CA GLY A 681 47.86 -5.35 18.84
C GLY A 681 47.85 -5.08 17.33
N LEU A 682 49.01 -5.02 16.66
CA LEU A 682 49.12 -4.89 15.20
C LEU A 682 49.39 -6.25 14.53
N ASP A 683 48.84 -6.46 13.33
CA ASP A 683 49.11 -7.66 12.51
C ASP A 683 50.41 -7.51 11.71
N GLY A 684 51.46 -8.19 12.16
CA GLY A 684 52.79 -8.16 11.55
C GLY A 684 52.89 -8.79 10.15
N SER A 685 51.85 -9.47 9.66
CA SER A 685 51.78 -9.96 8.28
C SER A 685 51.36 -8.86 7.30
N LEU A 686 50.56 -7.90 7.75
CA LEU A 686 50.01 -6.82 6.93
C LEU A 686 50.84 -5.54 7.05
N VAL A 687 51.33 -5.24 8.26
CA VAL A 687 51.98 -3.97 8.60
C VAL A 687 53.35 -4.20 9.27
N ALA A 688 54.32 -3.34 8.94
CA ALA A 688 55.60 -3.22 9.62
C ALA A 688 55.72 -1.83 10.27
N MET A 689 56.35 -1.76 11.44
CA MET A 689 56.74 -0.50 12.06
C MET A 689 58.10 -0.06 11.49
N VAL A 690 58.21 1.19 11.07
CA VAL A 690 59.43 1.81 10.56
C VAL A 690 59.84 2.95 11.49
N THR A 691 61.04 2.89 12.03
CA THR A 691 61.66 3.99 12.77
C THR A 691 62.30 4.96 11.78
N ASP A 692 61.77 6.18 11.68
CA ASP A 692 62.24 7.23 10.78
C ASP A 692 63.48 7.93 11.37
N SER A 693 63.39 8.39 12.62
CA SER A 693 64.51 9.02 13.34
C SER A 693 64.39 8.83 14.85
N CYS A 694 65.52 8.77 15.55
CA CYS A 694 65.57 8.90 17.00
C CYS A 694 66.63 9.94 17.38
N TRP A 695 66.39 10.70 18.45
CA TRP A 695 67.30 11.75 18.93
C TRP A 695 67.27 11.85 20.45
N ALA A 696 68.36 12.33 21.03
CA ALA A 696 68.41 12.69 22.44
C ALA A 696 68.30 14.20 22.62
N THR A 697 67.85 14.67 23.79
CA THR A 697 67.60 16.09 24.07
C THR A 697 68.90 16.92 24.09
N SER A 698 69.36 17.34 22.90
CA SER A 698 70.03 18.62 22.66
C SER A 698 70.05 19.01 21.17
N GLU A 699 69.86 18.09 20.22
CA GLU A 699 69.72 18.40 18.78
C GLU A 699 68.95 17.31 18.00
N PRO A 700 68.25 17.65 16.89
CA PRO A 700 67.31 16.76 16.19
C PRO A 700 67.92 15.79 15.16
N CYS A 701 69.19 15.41 15.23
CA CYS A 701 69.80 14.50 14.24
C CYS A 701 70.65 13.39 14.88
N ALA A 702 70.52 12.16 14.38
CA ALA A 702 71.54 11.13 14.58
C ALA A 702 72.84 11.58 13.90
N ASN A 703 73.95 11.61 14.66
CA ASN A 703 75.25 11.95 14.10
C ASN A 703 75.79 10.73 13.33
N PRO A 704 75.90 10.75 11.99
CA PRO A 704 76.43 9.61 11.22
C PRO A 704 77.91 9.31 11.53
N ALA A 705 78.59 10.21 12.24
CA ALA A 705 79.95 10.00 12.74
C ALA A 705 80.02 9.20 14.04
N ASP A 706 78.89 9.01 14.75
CA ASP A 706 78.86 8.20 15.97
C ASP A 706 78.81 6.70 15.60
N GLN A 707 79.95 6.04 15.72
CA GLN A 707 80.11 4.62 15.39
C GLN A 707 79.48 3.68 16.44
N THR A 708 78.97 4.22 17.55
CA THR A 708 78.37 3.42 18.61
C THR A 708 76.92 3.04 18.30
N VAL A 709 76.25 3.76 17.40
CA VAL A 709 74.86 3.50 17.02
C VAL A 709 74.78 2.36 16.00
N LYS A 710 74.03 1.30 16.31
CA LYS A 710 73.74 0.20 15.37
C LYS A 710 72.27 -0.15 15.34
N VAL A 711 71.68 -0.20 14.15
CA VAL A 711 70.28 -0.63 13.93
C VAL A 711 70.29 -2.11 13.53
N GLU A 712 69.71 -2.95 14.38
CA GLU A 712 69.67 -4.41 14.18
C GLU A 712 68.44 -4.85 13.37
N GLY A 713 67.33 -4.11 13.47
CA GLY A 713 66.11 -4.38 12.70
C GLY A 713 65.22 -3.14 12.62
N ASN A 714 64.82 -2.78 11.39
CA ASN A 714 63.87 -1.70 11.12
C ASN A 714 62.96 -2.11 9.94
N GLY A 715 61.65 -1.98 10.09
CA GLY A 715 60.69 -2.22 9.00
C GLY A 715 60.48 -3.68 8.61
N ARG A 716 60.91 -4.64 9.43
CA ARG A 716 60.75 -6.09 9.17
C ARG A 716 59.45 -6.67 9.74
N GLY A 717 58.87 -6.03 10.74
CA GLY A 717 57.67 -6.47 11.44
C GLY A 717 57.17 -5.38 12.39
N THR A 718 56.47 -5.75 13.45
CA THR A 718 55.91 -4.83 14.45
C THR A 718 56.88 -4.42 15.56
N SER A 719 58.17 -4.77 15.41
CA SER A 719 59.24 -4.46 16.36
C SER A 719 60.50 -3.98 15.64
N ASN A 720 61.17 -2.98 16.22
CA ASN A 720 62.44 -2.43 15.76
C ASN A 720 63.47 -2.42 16.89
N TYR A 721 64.74 -2.59 16.53
CA TYR A 721 65.83 -2.75 17.48
C TYR A 721 67.04 -1.92 17.08
N PHE A 722 67.60 -1.18 18.04
CA PHE A 722 68.85 -0.45 17.86
C PHE A 722 69.66 -0.37 19.15
N THR A 723 70.92 0.01 19.03
CA THR A 723 71.87 0.14 20.14
C THR A 723 72.63 1.44 20.02
N PHE A 724 73.12 1.96 21.15
CA PHE A 724 74.05 3.09 21.24
C PHE A 724 74.86 2.98 22.54
N ASN A 725 75.98 3.67 22.64
CA ASN A 725 76.72 3.77 23.91
C ASN A 725 76.25 4.99 24.71
N MET A 726 76.14 4.85 26.03
CA MET A 726 75.72 5.94 26.91
C MET A 726 76.67 7.12 26.83
N PHE A 727 76.13 8.33 26.83
CA PHE A 727 76.89 9.56 26.74
C PHE A 727 76.34 10.61 27.71
N GLN A 728 76.99 11.76 27.78
CA GLN A 728 76.50 12.94 28.48
C GLN A 728 76.80 14.18 27.65
N PHE A 729 75.91 15.18 27.68
CA PHE A 729 76.12 16.45 26.99
C PHE A 729 77.12 17.33 27.75
N THR A 730 78.07 17.91 27.03
CA THR A 730 79.05 18.86 27.59
C THR A 730 78.35 20.11 28.13
N GLY A 731 78.59 20.43 29.41
CA GLY A 731 78.02 21.60 30.07
C GLY A 731 76.62 21.41 30.69
N ASN A 732 76.07 20.19 30.67
CA ASN A 732 74.77 19.88 31.26
C ASN A 732 74.87 18.65 32.20
N SER A 733 74.34 18.75 33.41
CA SER A 733 74.30 17.66 34.41
C SER A 733 72.90 17.04 34.57
N GLY A 734 72.02 17.23 33.59
CA GLY A 734 70.62 16.77 33.63
C GLY A 734 70.39 15.40 32.99
N ASP A 735 69.19 14.86 33.20
CA ASP A 735 68.76 13.60 32.60
C ASP A 735 68.69 13.68 31.06
N ILE A 736 69.08 12.59 30.41
CA ILE A 736 69.04 12.45 28.95
C ILE A 736 67.73 11.78 28.58
N TYR A 737 66.98 12.42 27.67
CA TYR A 737 65.77 11.83 27.12
C TYR A 737 66.01 11.34 25.71
N LEU A 738 65.50 10.15 25.40
CA LEU A 738 65.51 9.60 24.05
C LEU A 738 64.12 9.70 23.43
N HIS A 739 64.07 10.20 22.21
CA HIS A 739 62.88 10.38 21.42
C HIS A 739 62.98 9.60 20.12
N CYS A 740 61.88 9.03 19.65
CA CYS A 740 61.81 8.34 18.36
C CYS A 740 60.55 8.74 17.60
N LYS A 741 60.70 8.96 16.29
CA LYS A 741 59.64 9.16 15.30
C LYS A 741 59.43 7.86 14.54
N LEU A 742 58.19 7.37 14.58
CA LEU A 742 57.80 6.08 14.01
C LEU A 742 56.72 6.27 12.94
N GLN A 743 56.69 5.36 11.97
CA GLN A 743 55.68 5.28 10.92
C GLN A 743 55.26 3.82 10.72
N LEU A 744 54.02 3.58 10.31
CA LEU A 744 53.55 2.25 9.92
C LEU A 744 53.64 2.10 8.40
N CYS A 745 54.16 0.96 7.94
CA CYS A 745 54.34 0.62 6.53
C CYS A 745 53.58 -0.66 6.18
N VAL A 746 52.81 -0.65 5.08
CA VAL A 746 52.04 -1.81 4.61
C VAL A 746 52.92 -2.69 3.71
N LYS A 747 52.94 -4.01 3.95
CA LYS A 747 53.87 -4.95 3.29
C LYS A 747 53.45 -5.42 1.88
N GLN A 748 52.20 -5.19 1.44
CA GLN A 748 51.73 -5.67 0.12
C GLN A 748 52.44 -4.91 -1.02
N ASN A 749 53.32 -5.61 -1.75
CA ASN A 749 54.17 -5.12 -2.86
C ASN A 749 55.23 -4.05 -2.55
N ASN A 750 55.35 -3.57 -1.31
CA ASN A 750 56.37 -2.60 -0.89
C ASN A 750 57.41 -3.21 0.07
N SER A 751 58.69 -2.89 -0.15
CA SER A 751 59.75 -3.17 0.82
C SER A 751 59.69 -2.13 1.94
N CYS A 752 59.14 -2.52 3.10
CA CYS A 752 59.14 -1.69 4.30
C CYS A 752 60.52 -1.55 4.96
N VAL A 753 61.50 -2.35 4.55
CA VAL A 753 62.88 -2.26 5.05
C VAL A 753 63.57 -1.09 4.35
N PRO A 754 64.02 -0.05 5.09
CA PRO A 754 64.69 1.10 4.50
C PRO A 754 66.05 0.70 3.91
N VAL A 755 66.31 1.10 2.66
CA VAL A 755 67.58 0.82 1.96
C VAL A 755 68.63 1.85 2.35
N CYS A 756 69.61 1.43 3.15
CA CYS A 756 70.72 2.27 3.58
C CYS A 756 71.89 2.16 2.58
N ASN A 757 71.86 2.91 1.49
CA ASN A 757 73.01 2.96 0.58
C ASN A 757 74.11 3.86 1.17
N GLY A 758 75.18 3.24 1.64
CA GLY A 758 76.42 3.92 2.01
C GLY A 758 76.94 4.72 0.80
N ALA A 759 77.12 6.02 1.01
CA ALA A 759 77.64 6.99 0.05
C ALA A 759 76.74 7.31 -1.18
N SER A 760 75.79 8.24 -1.02
CA SER A 760 75.46 9.16 -2.11
C SER A 760 75.08 10.55 -1.57
N ARG A 761 75.59 11.58 -2.25
CA ARG A 761 75.38 13.00 -1.96
C ARG A 761 73.88 13.32 -1.89
N ARG A 762 73.47 14.11 -0.89
CA ARG A 762 72.19 14.84 -0.85
C ARG A 762 71.90 15.46 -2.22
N ARG A 763 70.93 14.92 -2.95
CA ARG A 763 70.13 15.69 -3.90
C ARG A 763 68.85 16.07 -3.18
N ARG A 764 68.70 17.36 -2.86
CA ARG A 764 67.40 17.95 -2.54
C ARG A 764 66.59 17.99 -3.83
N SER A 765 65.48 17.27 -3.88
CA SER A 765 64.22 17.78 -4.44
C SER A 765 63.13 16.72 -4.25
N PHE A 766 62.21 16.95 -3.31
CA PHE A 766 60.80 17.27 -3.61
C PHE A 766 60.10 17.60 -2.28
N ARG A 767 59.56 18.81 -2.18
CA ARG A 767 58.43 19.19 -1.32
C ARG A 767 57.38 19.74 -2.33
N PRO A 768 56.06 19.66 -2.08
CA PRO A 768 55.43 19.68 -0.76
C PRO A 768 54.25 18.70 -0.58
N GLU A 769 53.94 18.36 0.66
CA GLU A 769 52.54 18.43 1.13
C GLU A 769 52.56 18.72 2.64
N ASP A 770 51.86 19.77 3.01
CA ASP A 770 51.65 20.20 4.38
C ASP A 770 50.76 19.18 5.09
N GLU A 771 51.35 18.26 5.84
CA GLU A 771 50.67 17.63 6.96
C GLU A 771 51.21 18.20 8.26
N ALA A 772 50.29 18.73 9.06
CA ALA A 772 50.51 19.46 10.28
C ALA A 772 51.43 18.69 11.25
N ALA A 773 52.71 19.07 11.30
CA ALA A 773 53.57 18.69 12.41
C ALA A 773 53.15 19.52 13.63
N ALA A 774 52.20 19.01 14.41
CA ALA A 774 51.93 19.52 15.74
C ALA A 774 53.18 19.24 16.61
N PHE A 775 53.99 20.27 16.84
CA PHE A 775 54.98 20.28 17.91
C PHE A 775 54.25 20.58 19.22
N ILE A 776 54.30 19.65 20.18
CA ILE A 776 53.98 19.95 21.58
C ILE A 776 55.25 19.74 22.40
N THR A 777 55.92 20.85 22.68
CA THR A 777 56.87 21.00 23.77
C THR A 777 56.09 21.22 25.07
N MET A 778 56.31 20.38 26.07
CA MET A 778 56.07 20.76 27.47
C MET A 778 57.32 20.43 28.28
N ALA A 779 58.00 21.48 28.70
CA ALA A 779 59.07 21.43 29.69
C ALA A 779 58.47 21.83 31.05
N TRP A 780 58.77 21.06 32.10
CA TRP A 780 59.11 21.65 33.39
C TRP A 780 59.82 20.65 34.29
N THR A 781 60.80 21.18 35.02
CA THR A 781 61.60 20.52 36.05
C THR A 781 61.07 20.89 37.43
N HIS A 782 61.13 19.95 38.37
CA HIS A 782 61.87 20.21 39.60
C HIS A 782 62.57 18.95 40.12
#